data_AF-A0A922NKF9-F1
#
_entry.id   AF-A0A922NKF9-F1
#
_cell.length_a   1.000
_cell.length_b   1.000
_cell.length_c   1.000
_cell.angle_alpha   90.00
_cell.angle_beta   90.00
_cell.angle_gamma   90.00
#
_symmetry.space_group_name_H-M   'P 1'
#
loop_
_entity.id
_entity.type
_entity.pdbx_description
1 polymer ?
#
loop_
_entity_poly.entity_id
_entity_poly.type
_entity_poly.pdbx_seq_one_letter_code
_entity_poly.pdbx_strand_id
1 'polypeptide(L)'
;MRVVVLGSGWAGFTVARTLDSSKYQALVISPRSYFAFTPLLASTAVGTLEFRTALEPVRSRRTKVEFIQGWADDVDFKNKTITIEQAVDDARQSVALAADRHADETPSQRSEEKKKEVKTGKLFDVNYDKLIVTVGCYSQTFGTPGVKEHAFFLKDVGDARKIRNRILACFEGAALPTTSVEMKKQLLNFAVVGGGPTGIEFSAELHDLINEDMRRLYPELIQYHNITVYDVAEKVLPMFDKKLADYAMQKFKREGIQIKTSHHVEELRPGAPAERSQPYDVGQEYLYTLKVKEEGEIGVGMCVWSTGLMQNPFVASALSDVREAPTNLHIPSPTSDPATVSPSSVKWVVKKDAKSGSIITDDHLRVKLVPESSFSDSKDSKNASIEAIHPDVFALGDCGIIESTSYPATAQVASQKAFWLAKRFNKADINSDIDPQPSPASSSLNPTTTTKGFTYRDLGTLAYIGNWNALFQGGVISQQASHPCHLDDEIVALSLQLEEINYREETKKAKYTPDNVPDLEVAYASYLTEIETHLAFLKDVKLAHSIANAVDADAEVIAELAQVETQAQEDRRVAVQMSSDDPDLEAPPPYAEVVRDDSIENEVVRRMTALLSSEHDAHDDLENEAGPSVSYTQRQADAMGKLARNQFECIACREEFRFADITHIGCDSHHQYCSSCLKQFIMNGVVSHDLAYLPPRCCGKEVSRSIILGCLTAEELEDFTNAEIEKQTPVKTYYADVVPSSATNVVQNGPSPEDAHVLSGLRKTSSDVPSRSLIESHLQIFCLQSVSVALPQCKSNFAIPTSVSIVVERNLPRSTVEGVNDSAARCVTRDTGNSSCNAAAVSWRCVWIVVCIASE
;
A
#
# COMPACT_ATOMS: atom_id res chain seq x y z
N MET A 1 -13.15 -19.26 25.78
CA MET A 1 -12.83 -20.35 24.84
C MET A 1 -11.39 -20.19 24.34
N ARG A 2 -10.71 -21.26 23.93
CA ARG A 2 -9.40 -21.21 23.28
C ARG A 2 -9.53 -21.22 21.76
N VAL A 3 -8.97 -20.21 21.12
CA VAL A 3 -8.88 -20.11 19.66
C VAL A 3 -7.42 -20.33 19.26
N VAL A 4 -7.16 -21.44 18.55
CA VAL A 4 -5.82 -21.76 18.06
C VAL A 4 -5.67 -21.29 16.63
N VAL A 5 -4.59 -20.55 16.36
CA VAL A 5 -4.29 -19.93 15.06
C VAL A 5 -2.98 -20.50 14.53
N LEU A 6 -3.03 -21.16 13.37
CA LEU A 6 -1.85 -21.74 12.74
C LEU A 6 -1.23 -20.75 11.76
N GLY A 7 -0.02 -20.27 12.05
CA GLY A 7 0.73 -19.30 11.25
C GLY A 7 0.73 -17.88 11.84
N SER A 8 1.88 -17.20 11.74
CA SER A 8 2.09 -15.80 12.14
C SER A 8 2.00 -14.80 10.97
N GLY A 9 1.48 -15.22 9.81
CA GLY A 9 1.33 -14.36 8.63
C GLY A 9 0.17 -13.36 8.75
N TRP A 10 -0.04 -12.57 7.68
CA TRP A 10 -1.05 -11.51 7.58
C TRP A 10 -2.41 -11.87 8.20
N ALA A 11 -3.00 -13.01 7.84
CA ALA A 11 -4.28 -13.42 8.41
C ALA A 11 -4.16 -13.80 9.90
N GLY A 12 -3.28 -14.72 10.27
CA GLY A 12 -3.19 -15.26 11.64
C GLY A 12 -2.81 -14.21 12.68
N PHE A 13 -1.83 -13.36 12.36
CA PHE A 13 -1.42 -12.26 13.22
C PHE A 13 -2.55 -11.23 13.44
N THR A 14 -3.29 -10.90 12.37
CA THR A 14 -4.44 -9.99 12.43
C THR A 14 -5.58 -10.58 13.27
N VAL A 15 -5.95 -11.85 13.06
CA VAL A 15 -6.98 -12.53 13.88
C VAL A 15 -6.58 -12.52 15.34
N ALA A 16 -5.39 -13.01 15.68
CA ALA A 16 -4.96 -13.17 17.07
C ALA A 16 -4.94 -11.85 17.86
N ARG A 17 -4.64 -10.72 17.20
CA ARG A 17 -4.63 -9.38 17.83
C ARG A 17 -6.01 -8.69 17.83
N THR A 18 -6.95 -9.13 17.00
CA THR A 18 -8.31 -8.55 16.89
C THR A 18 -9.33 -9.29 17.77
N LEU A 19 -9.06 -10.54 18.19
CA LEU A 19 -9.93 -11.30 19.08
C LEU A 19 -10.04 -10.68 20.49
N ASP A 20 -11.26 -10.63 21.00
CA ASP A 20 -11.59 -10.13 22.34
C ASP A 20 -11.02 -11.03 23.44
N SER A 21 -9.96 -10.56 24.08
CA SER A 21 -9.25 -11.28 25.16
C SER A 21 -10.06 -11.50 26.45
N SER A 22 -11.30 -10.98 26.56
CA SER A 22 -12.24 -11.33 27.63
C SER A 22 -13.04 -12.59 27.32
N LYS A 23 -13.21 -12.93 26.03
CA LYS A 23 -13.98 -14.08 25.54
C LYS A 23 -13.07 -15.22 25.08
N TYR A 24 -11.92 -14.87 24.50
CA TYR A 24 -11.03 -15.81 23.80
C TYR A 24 -9.59 -15.77 24.31
N GLN A 25 -9.04 -16.94 24.64
CA GLN A 25 -7.60 -17.18 24.74
C GLN A 25 -7.08 -17.44 23.33
N ALA A 26 -6.47 -16.44 22.71
CA ALA A 26 -5.84 -16.56 21.40
C ALA A 26 -4.45 -17.17 21.53
N LEU A 27 -4.23 -18.33 20.90
CA LEU A 27 -2.96 -19.06 20.89
C LEU A 27 -2.45 -19.22 19.46
N VAL A 28 -1.35 -18.54 19.12
CA VAL A 28 -0.68 -18.67 17.83
C VAL A 28 0.35 -19.80 17.88
N ILE A 29 0.32 -20.70 16.90
CA ILE A 29 1.35 -21.71 16.66
C ILE A 29 2.03 -21.38 15.33
N SER A 30 3.33 -21.14 15.34
CA SER A 30 4.12 -20.94 14.12
C SER A 30 5.60 -21.20 14.38
N PRO A 31 6.40 -21.68 13.40
CA PRO A 31 7.85 -21.70 13.54
C PRO A 31 8.44 -20.29 13.68
N ARG A 32 7.77 -19.27 13.10
CA ARG A 32 8.18 -17.87 13.19
C ARG A 32 7.64 -17.19 14.44
N SER A 33 8.53 -16.57 15.20
CA SER A 33 8.20 -15.78 16.40
C SER A 33 7.72 -14.35 16.12
N TYR A 34 7.66 -13.98 14.83
CA TYR A 34 7.29 -12.66 14.32
C TYR A 34 6.24 -12.76 13.19
N PHE A 35 5.55 -11.65 12.97
CA PHE A 35 4.91 -11.31 11.70
C PHE A 35 5.92 -10.58 10.81
N ALA A 36 5.85 -10.81 9.49
CA ALA A 36 6.65 -10.13 8.49
C ALA A 36 5.74 -9.33 7.54
N PHE A 37 6.00 -8.03 7.43
CA PHE A 37 5.31 -7.12 6.54
C PHE A 37 5.86 -7.28 5.12
N THR A 38 5.31 -8.26 4.39
CA THR A 38 5.90 -8.77 3.14
C THR A 38 6.16 -7.74 2.02
N PRO A 39 5.40 -6.64 1.84
CA PRO A 39 5.70 -5.64 0.81
C PRO A 39 7.08 -4.97 0.96
N LEU A 40 7.60 -4.81 2.18
CA LEU A 40 8.91 -4.16 2.43
C LEU A 40 10.10 -5.14 2.33
N LEU A 41 9.87 -6.37 1.86
CA LEU A 41 10.96 -7.35 1.68
C LEU A 41 11.93 -6.96 0.57
N ALA A 42 11.48 -6.27 -0.49
CA ALA A 42 12.37 -5.75 -1.54
C ALA A 42 13.36 -4.70 -0.98
N SER A 43 12.83 -3.66 -0.34
CA SER A 43 13.60 -2.59 0.32
C SER A 43 14.56 -3.09 1.39
N THR A 44 14.14 -4.10 2.17
CA THR A 44 15.01 -4.73 3.17
C THR A 44 16.00 -5.73 2.55
N ALA A 45 15.78 -6.26 1.35
CA ALA A 45 16.77 -7.10 0.67
C ALA A 45 17.97 -6.30 0.16
N VAL A 46 17.77 -5.06 -0.29
CA VAL A 46 18.85 -4.23 -0.85
C VAL A 46 19.58 -3.41 0.21
N GLY A 47 18.86 -2.70 1.10
CA GLY A 47 19.49 -1.78 2.05
C GLY A 47 18.61 -0.60 2.46
N THR A 48 17.73 -0.15 1.56
CA THR A 48 16.78 0.97 1.69
C THR A 48 16.02 0.97 3.01
N LEU A 49 15.70 -0.22 3.54
CA LEU A 49 15.18 -0.38 4.89
C LEU A 49 16.00 -1.40 5.73
N GLU A 50 16.00 -1.21 7.05
CA GLU A 50 16.55 -2.17 8.01
C GLU A 50 15.53 -3.28 8.31
N PHE A 51 16.02 -4.51 8.49
CA PHE A 51 15.17 -5.71 8.56
C PHE A 51 14.05 -5.68 9.61
N ARG A 52 14.20 -4.92 10.70
CA ARG A 52 13.20 -4.82 11.78
C ARG A 52 12.04 -3.92 11.42
N THR A 53 12.16 -3.01 10.45
CA THR A 53 11.00 -2.19 10.02
C THR A 53 9.92 -3.03 9.36
N ALA A 54 10.32 -4.17 8.77
CA ALA A 54 9.43 -5.17 8.19
C ALA A 54 8.99 -6.26 9.19
N LEU A 55 9.30 -6.17 10.49
CA LEU A 55 9.02 -7.20 11.51
C LEU A 55 8.31 -6.66 12.75
N GLU A 56 7.28 -7.38 13.23
CA GLU A 56 6.65 -7.14 14.53
C GLU A 56 6.54 -8.48 15.29
N PRO A 57 7.04 -8.59 16.54
CA PRO A 57 6.96 -9.84 17.31
C PRO A 57 5.52 -10.29 17.59
N VAL A 58 5.27 -11.61 17.51
CA VAL A 58 3.99 -12.19 17.92
C VAL A 58 3.79 -12.03 19.44
N ARG A 59 4.86 -12.18 20.22
CA ARG A 59 4.88 -11.89 21.66
C ARG A 59 5.02 -10.38 21.88
N SER A 60 3.93 -9.71 22.26
CA SER A 60 3.96 -8.28 22.62
C SER A 60 3.36 -8.05 24.00
N ARG A 61 3.94 -7.14 24.81
CA ARG A 61 3.35 -6.71 26.09
C ARG A 61 2.02 -5.97 25.93
N ARG A 62 1.71 -5.52 24.70
CA ARG A 62 0.46 -4.81 24.35
C ARG A 62 -0.70 -5.76 24.02
N THR A 63 -0.49 -7.08 23.99
CA THR A 63 -1.50 -8.08 23.61
C THR A 63 -1.52 -9.24 24.62
N LYS A 64 -2.65 -9.95 24.71
CA LYS A 64 -2.78 -11.19 25.51
C LYS A 64 -2.67 -12.45 24.63
N VAL A 65 -1.87 -12.38 23.56
CA VAL A 65 -1.69 -13.49 22.61
C VAL A 65 -0.66 -14.47 23.17
N GLU A 66 -1.07 -15.70 23.37
CA GLU A 66 -0.15 -16.80 23.66
C GLU A 66 0.53 -17.25 22.37
N PHE A 67 1.78 -17.69 22.47
CA PHE A 67 2.56 -18.13 21.31
C PHE A 67 3.38 -19.38 21.64
N ILE A 68 3.30 -20.38 20.75
CA ILE A 68 4.10 -21.61 20.74
C ILE A 68 4.93 -21.62 19.45
N GLN A 69 6.25 -21.78 19.61
CA GLN A 69 7.16 -21.84 18.48
C GLN A 69 7.29 -23.27 17.96
N GLY A 70 6.49 -23.61 16.96
CA GLY A 70 6.37 -24.97 16.45
C GLY A 70 5.73 -25.06 15.06
N TRP A 71 6.03 -26.15 14.37
CA TRP A 71 5.32 -26.57 13.17
C TRP A 71 4.07 -27.33 13.59
N ALA A 72 2.93 -27.08 12.92
CA ALA A 72 1.82 -28.02 12.98
C ALA A 72 2.16 -29.23 12.11
N ASP A 73 2.05 -30.43 12.65
CA ASP A 73 2.28 -31.71 11.93
C ASP A 73 0.96 -32.33 11.48
N ASP A 74 -0.07 -32.26 12.33
CA ASP A 74 -1.28 -33.07 12.20
C ASP A 74 -2.46 -32.49 13.01
N VAL A 75 -3.71 -32.80 12.63
CA VAL A 75 -4.93 -32.28 13.27
C VAL A 75 -6.00 -33.37 13.42
N ASP A 76 -6.49 -33.55 14.64
CA ASP A 76 -7.66 -34.37 14.94
C ASP A 76 -8.88 -33.47 15.18
N PHE A 77 -9.82 -33.49 14.21
CA PHE A 77 -11.06 -32.72 14.29
C PHE A 77 -12.05 -33.25 15.34
N LYS A 78 -12.05 -34.55 15.65
CA LYS A 78 -12.99 -35.17 16.61
C LYS A 78 -12.55 -34.90 18.05
N ASN A 79 -11.28 -35.14 18.36
CA ASN A 79 -10.72 -34.91 19.69
C ASN A 79 -10.32 -33.44 19.92
N LYS A 80 -10.37 -32.61 18.87
CA LYS A 80 -9.96 -31.19 18.84
C LYS A 80 -8.55 -30.95 19.35
N THR A 81 -7.61 -31.74 18.82
CA THR A 81 -6.19 -31.67 19.15
C THR A 81 -5.33 -31.43 17.91
N ILE A 82 -4.27 -30.65 18.06
CA ILE A 82 -3.27 -30.38 17.02
C ILE A 82 -1.94 -30.95 17.50
N THR A 83 -1.31 -31.78 16.68
CA THR A 83 0.05 -32.29 16.91
C THR A 83 1.05 -31.21 16.48
N ILE A 84 1.93 -30.80 17.39
CA ILE A 84 2.93 -29.75 17.16
C ILE A 84 4.33 -30.34 17.29
N GLU A 85 5.22 -30.00 16.37
CA GLU A 85 6.66 -30.20 16.51
C GLU A 85 7.35 -28.92 16.99
N GLN A 86 8.14 -29.01 18.06
CA GLN A 86 8.96 -27.90 18.57
C GLN A 86 9.93 -27.37 17.49
N ALA A 87 9.86 -26.07 17.17
CA ALA A 87 10.66 -25.46 16.09
C ALA A 87 11.79 -24.52 16.57
N VAL A 88 12.03 -24.41 17.87
CA VAL A 88 12.82 -23.33 18.53
C VAL A 88 14.20 -23.08 17.91
N ASP A 89 14.93 -24.13 17.54
CA ASP A 89 16.29 -24.06 16.97
C ASP A 89 16.35 -24.40 15.46
N ASP A 90 15.20 -24.41 14.77
CA ASP A 90 15.12 -24.73 13.34
C ASP A 90 15.72 -23.62 12.46
N ALA A 91 16.80 -23.92 11.75
CA ALA A 91 17.47 -22.97 10.83
C ALA A 91 16.56 -22.47 9.68
N ARG A 92 15.42 -23.12 9.43
CA ARG A 92 14.46 -22.77 8.37
C ARG A 92 13.45 -21.68 8.76
N GLN A 93 13.39 -21.26 10.02
CA GLN A 93 12.38 -20.30 10.53
C GLN A 93 12.23 -19.04 9.65
N SER A 94 13.35 -18.45 9.23
CA SER A 94 13.40 -17.13 8.58
C SER A 94 13.59 -17.17 7.07
N VAL A 95 13.30 -18.28 6.40
CA VAL A 95 13.58 -18.43 4.97
C VAL A 95 12.39 -18.99 4.21
N ALA A 96 12.33 -18.72 2.90
CA ALA A 96 11.31 -19.25 2.01
C ALA A 96 11.28 -20.77 2.07
N LEU A 97 10.05 -21.28 2.21
CA LEU A 97 9.77 -22.69 2.23
C LEU A 97 9.44 -23.11 0.80
N ALA A 98 10.34 -23.88 0.17
CA ALA A 98 10.29 -24.25 -1.25
C ALA A 98 10.22 -25.77 -1.49
N ALA A 99 10.14 -26.57 -0.43
CA ALA A 99 9.99 -28.03 -0.47
C ALA A 99 9.28 -28.51 0.81
N ASP A 100 8.58 -29.65 0.72
CA ASP A 100 8.09 -30.33 1.91
C ASP A 100 9.28 -30.79 2.77
N ARG A 101 9.11 -30.64 4.08
CA ARG A 101 10.03 -31.07 5.13
C ARG A 101 10.10 -32.60 5.28
N HIS A 102 9.16 -33.33 4.70
CA HIS A 102 9.10 -34.80 4.67
C HIS A 102 9.07 -35.38 3.24
N ALA A 103 9.51 -34.61 2.23
CA ALA A 103 9.37 -34.96 0.81
C ALA A 103 9.96 -36.33 0.42
N ASP A 104 11.02 -36.74 1.10
CA ASP A 104 11.81 -37.94 0.80
C ASP A 104 11.54 -39.11 1.79
N GLU A 105 10.53 -38.97 2.68
CA GLU A 105 10.27 -39.89 3.80
C GLU A 105 8.96 -40.68 3.61
N THR A 106 9.05 -42.02 3.65
CA THR A 106 7.85 -42.89 3.56
C THR A 106 7.03 -42.92 4.86
N PRO A 107 5.72 -43.23 4.81
CA PRO A 107 4.89 -43.38 6.02
C PRO A 107 5.42 -44.39 7.05
N SER A 108 6.15 -45.42 6.58
CA SER A 108 6.84 -46.38 7.43
C SER A 108 8.03 -45.76 8.16
N GLN A 109 8.83 -44.92 7.48
CA GLN A 109 9.95 -44.20 8.11
C GLN A 109 9.46 -43.19 9.14
N ARG A 110 8.38 -42.43 8.85
CA ARG A 110 7.74 -41.52 9.80
C ARG A 110 7.28 -42.22 11.11
N SER A 111 7.00 -43.52 11.03
CA SER A 111 6.64 -44.35 12.19
C SER A 111 7.86 -44.82 13.01
N GLU A 112 9.04 -44.90 12.41
CA GLU A 112 10.31 -45.19 13.10
C GLU A 112 11.01 -43.91 13.61
N GLU A 113 10.79 -42.76 12.97
CA GLU A 113 11.37 -41.47 13.34
C GLU A 113 10.82 -40.93 14.67
N LYS A 114 9.62 -41.36 15.09
CA LYS A 114 9.15 -41.21 16.48
C LYS A 114 10.05 -41.88 17.54
N LYS A 115 11.13 -42.57 17.15
CA LYS A 115 12.18 -43.13 18.02
C LYS A 115 13.56 -42.46 17.82
N LYS A 116 13.66 -41.40 17.01
CA LYS A 116 14.90 -40.64 16.72
C LYS A 116 14.75 -39.16 17.08
N GLU A 117 14.28 -38.87 18.29
CA GLU A 117 13.99 -37.53 18.87
C GLU A 117 15.23 -36.60 19.06
N VAL A 118 16.23 -36.65 18.18
CA VAL A 118 17.53 -35.94 18.30
C VAL A 118 17.90 -35.18 17.01
N LYS A 119 17.05 -35.20 15.97
CA LYS A 119 17.21 -34.41 14.73
C LYS A 119 15.98 -33.61 14.35
N THR A 120 14.79 -34.13 14.60
CA THR A 120 13.52 -33.41 14.55
C THR A 120 13.17 -32.87 15.94
N GLY A 121 12.28 -31.88 15.99
CA GLY A 121 11.80 -31.33 17.25
C GLY A 121 10.94 -32.34 18.01
N LYS A 122 10.76 -32.12 19.31
CA LYS A 122 9.84 -32.94 20.10
C LYS A 122 8.39 -32.69 19.66
N LEU A 123 7.63 -33.78 19.48
CA LEU A 123 6.19 -33.75 19.24
C LEU A 123 5.39 -33.61 20.55
N PHE A 124 4.33 -32.82 20.54
CA PHE A 124 3.37 -32.66 21.64
C PHE A 124 2.02 -32.12 21.15
N ASP A 125 0.95 -32.43 21.88
CA ASP A 125 -0.42 -32.12 21.45
C ASP A 125 -0.97 -30.86 22.13
N VAL A 126 -1.82 -30.10 21.42
CA VAL A 126 -2.52 -28.93 21.95
C VAL A 126 -4.00 -28.95 21.58
N ASN A 127 -4.86 -28.89 22.61
CA ASN A 127 -6.31 -28.82 22.48
C ASN A 127 -6.78 -27.43 22.01
N TYR A 128 -7.89 -27.37 21.26
CA TYR A 128 -8.57 -26.15 20.82
C TYR A 128 -10.10 -26.21 21.02
N ASP A 129 -10.76 -25.06 21.21
CA ASP A 129 -12.23 -24.98 21.07
C ASP A 129 -12.62 -24.65 19.62
N LYS A 130 -11.86 -23.72 19.03
CA LYS A 130 -11.92 -23.26 17.63
C LYS A 130 -10.50 -23.26 17.02
N LEU A 131 -10.37 -23.62 15.75
CA LEU A 131 -9.11 -23.67 15.00
C LEU A 131 -9.18 -22.79 13.74
N ILE A 132 -8.13 -22.02 13.49
CA ILE A 132 -8.05 -21.10 12.34
C ILE A 132 -6.74 -21.35 11.60
N VAL A 133 -6.82 -21.91 10.40
CA VAL A 133 -5.70 -22.30 9.55
C VAL A 133 -5.29 -21.10 8.68
N THR A 134 -4.10 -20.54 8.94
CA THR A 134 -3.57 -19.35 8.25
C THR A 134 -2.11 -19.55 7.79
N VAL A 135 -1.76 -20.81 7.47
CA VAL A 135 -0.37 -21.26 7.24
C VAL A 135 0.26 -20.75 5.94
N GLY A 136 -0.49 -20.01 5.13
CA GLY A 136 -0.03 -19.39 3.89
C GLY A 136 0.37 -20.41 2.81
N CYS A 137 1.25 -20.00 1.90
CA CYS A 137 1.72 -20.80 0.77
C CYS A 137 3.26 -20.91 0.74
N TYR A 138 3.77 -21.92 0.04
CA TYR A 138 5.21 -22.15 -0.21
C TYR A 138 5.63 -21.52 -1.55
N SER A 139 6.92 -21.39 -1.83
CA SER A 139 7.44 -20.86 -3.11
C SER A 139 7.52 -21.97 -4.15
N GLN A 140 6.93 -21.79 -5.34
CA GLN A 140 6.90 -22.85 -6.36
C GLN A 140 8.08 -22.76 -7.33
N THR A 141 8.84 -23.85 -7.41
CA THR A 141 9.98 -24.01 -8.34
C THR A 141 9.60 -24.69 -9.65
N PHE A 142 8.34 -25.09 -9.83
CA PHE A 142 7.77 -25.76 -11.01
C PHE A 142 8.48 -27.07 -11.43
N GLY A 143 9.37 -27.62 -10.59
CA GLY A 143 10.22 -28.76 -10.93
C GLY A 143 11.48 -28.38 -11.73
N THR A 144 11.73 -27.10 -11.98
CA THR A 144 12.94 -26.59 -12.65
C THR A 144 14.20 -26.97 -11.86
N PRO A 145 15.12 -27.79 -12.42
CA PRO A 145 16.28 -28.30 -11.69
C PRO A 145 17.18 -27.20 -11.12
N GLY A 146 17.66 -27.42 -9.89
CA GLY A 146 18.60 -26.55 -9.17
C GLY A 146 18.01 -25.24 -8.64
N VAL A 147 16.79 -24.86 -9.02
CA VAL A 147 16.12 -23.65 -8.50
C VAL A 147 15.87 -23.74 -7.00
N LYS A 148 15.47 -24.91 -6.49
CA LYS A 148 15.25 -25.17 -5.06
C LYS A 148 16.55 -25.06 -4.25
N GLU A 149 17.67 -25.43 -4.85
CA GLU A 149 18.99 -25.55 -4.22
C GLU A 149 19.84 -24.28 -4.34
N HIS A 150 19.62 -23.45 -5.38
CA HIS A 150 20.53 -22.38 -5.77
C HIS A 150 19.87 -21.01 -5.99
N ALA A 151 18.53 -20.94 -6.12
CA ALA A 151 17.85 -19.65 -6.29
C ALA A 151 17.63 -18.94 -4.95
N PHE A 152 17.61 -17.61 -5.01
CA PHE A 152 17.34 -16.74 -3.88
C PHE A 152 15.87 -16.34 -3.92
N PHE A 153 15.01 -17.04 -3.16
CA PHE A 153 13.62 -16.61 -3.00
C PHE A 153 13.53 -15.26 -2.26
N LEU A 154 12.38 -14.61 -2.32
CA LEU A 154 12.10 -13.38 -1.55
C LEU A 154 10.74 -13.50 -0.86
N LYS A 155 10.70 -14.20 0.29
CA LYS A 155 9.44 -14.52 1.00
C LYS A 155 9.49 -14.29 2.52
N ASP A 156 10.68 -14.28 3.12
CA ASP A 156 10.92 -13.91 4.50
C ASP A 156 12.20 -13.04 4.66
N VAL A 157 12.38 -12.44 5.84
CA VAL A 157 13.47 -11.50 6.14
C VAL A 157 14.85 -12.16 6.13
N GLY A 158 14.94 -13.45 6.48
CA GLY A 158 16.20 -14.19 6.33
C GLY A 158 16.56 -14.48 4.87
N ASP A 159 15.60 -14.47 3.94
CA ASP A 159 15.90 -14.49 2.50
C ASP A 159 16.41 -13.13 2.03
N ALA A 160 15.73 -12.04 2.42
CA ALA A 160 16.19 -10.67 2.16
C ALA A 160 17.64 -10.47 2.64
N ARG A 161 17.99 -11.04 3.81
CA ARG A 161 19.37 -11.09 4.33
C ARG A 161 20.32 -11.96 3.49
N LYS A 162 19.89 -13.12 2.97
CA LYS A 162 20.70 -13.92 2.03
C LYS A 162 21.00 -13.14 0.75
N ILE A 163 19.99 -12.46 0.20
CA ILE A 163 20.09 -11.61 -0.99
C ILE A 163 21.07 -10.46 -0.74
N ARG A 164 20.91 -9.69 0.36
CA ARG A 164 21.84 -8.61 0.72
C ARG A 164 23.29 -9.09 0.79
N ASN A 165 23.53 -10.20 1.49
CA ASN A 165 24.85 -10.80 1.61
C ASN A 165 25.40 -11.28 0.26
N ARG A 166 24.54 -11.78 -0.65
CA ARG A 166 24.96 -12.23 -1.98
C ARG A 166 25.31 -11.07 -2.91
N ILE A 167 24.53 -9.98 -2.89
CA ILE A 167 24.83 -8.76 -3.66
C ILE A 167 26.22 -8.24 -3.25
N LEU A 168 26.48 -8.08 -1.94
CA LEU A 168 27.78 -7.66 -1.42
C LEU A 168 28.91 -8.60 -1.84
N ALA A 169 28.73 -9.92 -1.73
CA ALA A 169 29.72 -10.90 -2.16
C ALA A 169 30.02 -10.88 -3.67
N CYS A 170 29.04 -10.51 -4.51
CA CYS A 170 29.25 -10.34 -5.94
C CYS A 170 30.11 -9.11 -6.26
N PHE A 171 29.87 -7.98 -5.57
CA PHE A 171 30.70 -6.77 -5.72
C PHE A 171 32.12 -6.96 -5.21
N GLU A 172 32.30 -7.54 -4.01
CA GLU A 172 33.62 -7.90 -3.47
C GLU A 172 34.38 -8.86 -4.41
N GLY A 173 33.73 -9.92 -4.89
CA GLY A 173 34.33 -10.86 -5.86
C GLY A 173 34.72 -10.20 -7.19
N ALA A 174 33.94 -9.23 -7.65
CA ALA A 174 34.25 -8.44 -8.85
C ALA A 174 35.33 -7.36 -8.61
N ALA A 175 35.53 -6.92 -7.37
CA ALA A 175 36.59 -5.96 -6.99
C ALA A 175 37.99 -6.60 -6.91
N LEU A 176 38.09 -7.91 -6.69
CA LEU A 176 39.38 -8.60 -6.59
C LEU A 176 40.28 -8.38 -7.83
N PRO A 177 41.59 -8.07 -7.67
CA PRO A 177 42.53 -7.92 -8.78
C PRO A 177 42.74 -9.18 -9.65
N THR A 178 42.34 -10.35 -9.14
CA THR A 178 42.41 -11.64 -9.84
C THR A 178 41.23 -11.90 -10.78
N THR A 179 40.17 -11.10 -10.71
CA THR A 179 38.90 -11.37 -11.41
C THR A 179 38.92 -10.77 -12.82
N SER A 180 38.83 -11.64 -13.85
CA SER A 180 38.79 -11.23 -15.26
C SER A 180 37.54 -10.40 -15.60
N VAL A 181 37.60 -9.61 -16.69
CA VAL A 181 36.48 -8.75 -17.12
C VAL A 181 35.23 -9.58 -17.44
N GLU A 182 35.42 -10.77 -17.97
CA GLU A 182 34.40 -11.76 -18.31
C GLU A 182 33.74 -12.35 -17.05
N MET A 183 34.52 -12.52 -15.97
CA MET A 183 34.04 -12.94 -14.66
C MET A 183 33.31 -11.80 -13.94
N LYS A 184 33.81 -10.56 -14.01
CA LYS A 184 33.12 -9.35 -13.47
C LYS A 184 31.74 -9.17 -14.08
N LYS A 185 31.62 -9.29 -15.40
CA LYS A 185 30.33 -9.24 -16.13
C LYS A 185 29.36 -10.35 -15.73
N GLN A 186 29.84 -11.52 -15.31
CA GLN A 186 28.97 -12.61 -14.84
C GLN A 186 28.56 -12.41 -13.38
N LEU A 187 29.50 -12.06 -12.49
CA LEU A 187 29.24 -11.78 -11.08
C LEU A 187 28.26 -10.61 -10.88
N LEU A 188 28.26 -9.61 -11.76
CA LEU A 188 27.40 -8.43 -11.69
C LEU A 188 26.19 -8.50 -12.64
N ASN A 189 25.93 -9.67 -13.23
CA ASN A 189 24.69 -9.96 -13.94
C ASN A 189 23.67 -10.58 -12.96
N PHE A 190 22.59 -9.87 -12.70
CA PHE A 190 21.54 -10.24 -11.75
C PHE A 190 20.27 -10.62 -12.50
N ALA A 191 19.83 -11.88 -12.35
CA ALA A 191 18.58 -12.36 -12.90
C ALA A 191 17.47 -12.36 -11.83
N VAL A 192 16.27 -11.93 -12.21
CA VAL A 192 15.06 -11.95 -11.38
C VAL A 192 13.96 -12.68 -12.15
N VAL A 193 13.33 -13.68 -11.56
CA VAL A 193 12.34 -14.54 -12.22
C VAL A 193 10.95 -14.28 -11.65
N GLY A 194 10.08 -13.71 -12.49
CA GLY A 194 8.74 -13.25 -12.16
C GLY A 194 8.60 -11.73 -12.23
N GLY A 195 7.88 -11.24 -13.24
CA GLY A 195 7.52 -9.83 -13.44
C GLY A 195 6.22 -9.41 -12.73
N GLY A 196 5.85 -10.11 -11.66
CA GLY A 196 4.88 -9.60 -10.68
C GLY A 196 5.49 -8.51 -9.79
N PRO A 197 4.69 -7.83 -8.93
CA PRO A 197 5.14 -6.70 -8.12
C PRO A 197 6.45 -6.98 -7.37
N THR A 198 6.53 -8.05 -6.59
CA THR A 198 7.73 -8.43 -5.83
C THR A 198 9.03 -8.47 -6.65
N GLY A 199 8.99 -8.93 -7.90
CA GLY A 199 10.17 -9.01 -8.76
C GLY A 199 10.52 -7.69 -9.45
N ILE A 200 9.50 -6.92 -9.83
CA ILE A 200 9.66 -5.55 -10.37
C ILE A 200 10.20 -4.62 -9.28
N GLU A 201 9.59 -4.61 -8.09
CA GLU A 201 10.00 -3.84 -6.92
C GLU A 201 11.44 -4.17 -6.51
N PHE A 202 11.79 -5.47 -6.42
CA PHE A 202 13.16 -5.87 -6.13
C PHE A 202 14.16 -5.44 -7.21
N SER A 203 13.78 -5.47 -8.50
CA SER A 203 14.66 -5.05 -9.60
C SER A 203 14.91 -3.54 -9.60
N ALA A 204 13.89 -2.76 -9.25
CA ALA A 204 13.99 -1.31 -9.04
C ALA A 204 14.87 -0.96 -7.83
N GLU A 205 14.58 -1.55 -6.67
CA GLU A 205 15.38 -1.41 -5.44
C GLU A 205 16.86 -1.81 -5.67
N LEU A 206 17.12 -2.84 -6.48
CA LEU A 206 18.48 -3.26 -6.84
C LEU A 206 19.16 -2.28 -7.81
N HIS A 207 18.43 -1.75 -8.79
CA HIS A 207 18.91 -0.70 -9.69
C HIS A 207 19.32 0.56 -8.91
N ASP A 208 18.49 0.99 -7.96
CA ASP A 208 18.70 2.20 -7.17
C ASP A 208 19.91 2.02 -6.23
N LEU A 209 20.00 0.90 -5.50
CA LEU A 209 21.20 0.53 -4.72
C LEU A 209 22.48 0.58 -5.56
N ILE A 210 22.43 0.08 -6.80
CA ILE A 210 23.62 0.01 -7.66
C ILE A 210 24.01 1.40 -8.18
N ASN A 211 23.04 2.23 -8.60
CA ASN A 211 23.33 3.53 -9.20
C ASN A 211 23.57 4.65 -8.19
N GLU A 212 22.98 4.59 -7.00
CA GLU A 212 23.24 5.55 -5.94
C GLU A 212 24.49 5.18 -5.12
N ASP A 213 24.50 4.00 -4.47
CA ASP A 213 25.52 3.67 -3.46
C ASP A 213 26.68 2.83 -4.00
N MET A 214 26.41 1.72 -4.70
CA MET A 214 27.52 0.92 -5.25
C MET A 214 28.36 1.71 -6.25
N ARG A 215 27.77 2.70 -6.93
CA ARG A 215 28.47 3.64 -7.82
C ARG A 215 29.45 4.56 -7.09
N ARG A 216 29.19 4.89 -5.82
CA ARG A 216 30.11 5.66 -4.96
C ARG A 216 31.25 4.78 -4.43
N LEU A 217 30.98 3.50 -4.15
CA LEU A 217 31.93 2.55 -3.56
C LEU A 217 32.80 1.81 -4.59
N TYR A 218 32.24 1.46 -5.74
CA TYR A 218 32.85 0.62 -6.78
C TYR A 218 32.70 1.23 -8.18
N PRO A 219 33.13 2.49 -8.43
CA PRO A 219 32.87 3.21 -9.68
C PRO A 219 33.38 2.47 -10.94
N GLU A 220 34.49 1.74 -10.84
CA GLU A 220 35.07 0.94 -11.92
C GLU A 220 34.22 -0.27 -12.35
N LEU A 221 33.33 -0.75 -11.47
CA LEU A 221 32.55 -1.98 -11.68
C LEU A 221 31.18 -1.71 -12.32
N ILE A 222 30.65 -0.49 -12.24
CA ILE A 222 29.29 -0.16 -12.70
C ILE A 222 29.11 -0.39 -14.20
N GLN A 223 30.16 -0.23 -15.01
CA GLN A 223 30.15 -0.55 -16.44
C GLN A 223 29.96 -2.05 -16.77
N TYR A 224 29.96 -2.94 -15.76
CA TYR A 224 29.78 -4.38 -15.93
C TYR A 224 28.48 -4.93 -15.34
N HIS A 225 27.67 -4.10 -14.66
CA HIS A 225 26.41 -4.57 -14.07
C HIS A 225 25.33 -4.77 -15.14
N ASN A 226 24.43 -5.73 -14.90
CA ASN A 226 23.23 -5.92 -15.69
C ASN A 226 22.11 -6.47 -14.80
N ILE A 227 20.87 -6.04 -15.02
CA ILE A 227 19.68 -6.55 -14.33
C ILE A 227 18.69 -7.03 -15.40
N THR A 228 18.27 -8.30 -15.32
CA THR A 228 17.28 -8.88 -16.23
C THR A 228 16.13 -9.54 -15.47
N VAL A 229 14.92 -9.05 -15.72
CA VAL A 229 13.66 -9.67 -15.29
C VAL A 229 13.19 -10.64 -16.36
N TYR A 230 13.04 -11.92 -15.99
CA TYR A 230 12.49 -12.98 -16.82
C TYR A 230 11.06 -13.30 -16.38
N ASP A 231 10.10 -13.38 -17.30
CA ASP A 231 8.77 -13.94 -17.04
C ASP A 231 8.32 -14.84 -18.19
N VAL A 232 7.58 -15.89 -17.86
CA VAL A 232 6.91 -16.80 -18.79
C VAL A 232 5.64 -16.17 -19.37
N ALA A 233 5.03 -15.21 -18.67
CA ALA A 233 3.90 -14.45 -19.17
C ALA A 233 4.32 -13.46 -20.26
N GLU A 234 3.40 -13.17 -21.20
CA GLU A 234 3.59 -12.17 -22.26
C GLU A 234 3.69 -10.73 -21.73
N LYS A 235 3.28 -10.49 -20.47
CA LYS A 235 3.16 -9.17 -19.85
C LYS A 235 3.60 -9.23 -18.39
N VAL A 236 4.34 -8.23 -17.95
CA VAL A 236 4.61 -7.97 -16.53
C VAL A 236 3.44 -7.21 -15.89
N LEU A 237 3.40 -7.20 -14.55
CA LEU A 237 2.39 -6.49 -13.75
C LEU A 237 0.92 -6.71 -14.21
N PRO A 238 0.45 -7.95 -14.45
CA PRO A 238 -0.86 -8.23 -15.06
C PRO A 238 -2.08 -7.85 -14.21
N MET A 239 -1.89 -7.39 -12.97
CA MET A 239 -2.92 -6.82 -12.09
C MET A 239 -3.10 -5.31 -12.26
N PHE A 240 -2.21 -4.64 -12.99
CA PHE A 240 -2.33 -3.23 -13.34
C PHE A 240 -2.91 -3.04 -14.75
N ASP A 241 -3.57 -1.90 -14.94
CA ASP A 241 -4.03 -1.43 -16.24
C ASP A 241 -2.86 -1.34 -17.22
N LYS A 242 -3.14 -1.71 -18.49
CA LYS A 242 -2.12 -1.79 -19.53
C LYS A 242 -1.27 -0.51 -19.63
N LYS A 243 -1.85 0.69 -19.45
CA LYS A 243 -1.12 1.96 -19.48
C LYS A 243 -0.03 2.06 -18.41
N LEU A 244 -0.30 1.55 -17.19
CA LEU A 244 0.62 1.58 -16.07
C LEU A 244 1.74 0.53 -16.24
N ALA A 245 1.39 -0.67 -16.71
CA ALA A 245 2.36 -1.70 -17.07
C ALA A 245 3.27 -1.26 -18.24
N ASP A 246 2.68 -0.71 -19.33
CA ASP A 246 3.41 -0.16 -20.49
C ASP A 246 4.36 0.98 -20.04
N TYR A 247 3.95 1.82 -19.07
CA TYR A 247 4.80 2.89 -18.50
C TYR A 247 5.97 2.31 -17.70
N ALA A 248 5.74 1.33 -16.82
CA ALA A 248 6.81 0.68 -16.06
C ALA A 248 7.85 0.02 -16.98
N MET A 249 7.40 -0.70 -18.02
CA MET A 249 8.29 -1.29 -19.03
C MET A 249 9.13 -0.23 -19.76
N GLN A 250 8.54 0.92 -20.10
CA GLN A 250 9.24 2.05 -20.73
C GLN A 250 10.20 2.79 -19.78
N LYS A 251 9.93 2.81 -18.48
CA LYS A 251 10.84 3.35 -17.45
C LYS A 251 12.03 2.40 -17.26
N PHE A 252 11.80 1.12 -16.98
CA PHE A 252 12.85 0.11 -16.83
C PHE A 252 13.80 0.05 -18.04
N LYS A 253 13.25 0.10 -19.26
CA LYS A 253 14.05 0.14 -20.50
C LYS A 253 14.93 1.39 -20.63
N ARG A 254 14.54 2.53 -20.08
CA ARG A 254 15.37 3.76 -20.03
C ARG A 254 16.44 3.70 -18.93
N GLU A 255 16.15 2.99 -17.85
CA GLU A 255 17.03 2.77 -16.70
C GLU A 255 17.98 1.57 -16.89
N GLY A 256 17.95 0.90 -18.04
CA GLY A 256 18.84 -0.21 -18.39
C GLY A 256 18.42 -1.57 -17.83
N ILE A 257 17.31 -1.65 -17.09
CA ILE A 257 16.74 -2.90 -16.59
C ILE A 257 16.07 -3.62 -17.76
N GLN A 258 16.55 -4.81 -18.10
CA GLN A 258 15.99 -5.63 -19.18
C GLN A 258 14.74 -6.36 -18.68
N ILE A 259 13.65 -6.32 -19.43
CA ILE A 259 12.44 -7.15 -19.18
C ILE A 259 12.28 -8.11 -20.35
N LYS A 260 12.22 -9.41 -20.06
CA LYS A 260 12.13 -10.52 -21.01
C LYS A 260 10.91 -11.38 -20.70
N THR A 261 9.78 -10.98 -21.27
CA THR A 261 8.50 -11.71 -21.24
C THR A 261 8.52 -12.91 -22.19
N SER A 262 7.66 -13.89 -21.96
CA SER A 262 7.61 -15.17 -22.68
C SER A 262 8.94 -15.97 -22.70
N HIS A 263 9.79 -15.81 -21.69
CA HIS A 263 11.06 -16.54 -21.55
C HIS A 263 10.97 -17.63 -20.47
N HIS A 264 11.52 -18.80 -20.75
CA HIS A 264 11.39 -20.00 -19.93
C HIS A 264 12.74 -20.39 -19.31
N VAL A 265 12.84 -20.32 -17.98
CA VAL A 265 14.00 -20.87 -17.25
C VAL A 265 13.87 -22.39 -17.16
N GLU A 266 14.82 -23.11 -17.76
CA GLU A 266 14.85 -24.58 -17.77
C GLU A 266 15.70 -25.16 -16.64
N GLU A 267 16.73 -24.46 -16.18
CA GLU A 267 17.70 -24.96 -15.18
C GLU A 267 18.44 -23.79 -14.51
N LEU A 268 18.83 -23.96 -13.24
CA LEU A 268 19.79 -23.10 -12.55
C LEU A 268 20.88 -23.96 -11.90
N ARG A 269 22.09 -23.97 -12.47
CA ARG A 269 23.22 -24.78 -12.00
C ARG A 269 24.37 -23.92 -11.46
N PRO A 270 25.22 -24.41 -10.54
CA PRO A 270 26.44 -23.71 -10.14
C PRO A 270 27.50 -23.74 -11.25
N GLY A 271 28.51 -22.87 -11.12
CA GLY A 271 29.61 -22.73 -12.07
C GLY A 271 29.28 -21.86 -13.29
N ALA A 272 30.30 -21.59 -14.09
CA ALA A 272 30.20 -20.76 -15.29
C ALA A 272 29.52 -21.51 -16.48
N PRO A 273 29.08 -20.77 -17.53
CA PRO A 273 28.60 -21.35 -18.78
C PRO A 273 29.69 -22.20 -19.47
N ALA A 274 29.30 -23.33 -20.03
CA ALA A 274 30.21 -24.36 -20.53
C ALA A 274 31.11 -23.87 -21.68
N GLU A 275 30.64 -22.92 -22.49
CA GLU A 275 31.43 -22.30 -23.57
C GLU A 275 32.52 -21.33 -23.08
N ARG A 276 32.52 -20.96 -21.79
CA ARG A 276 33.34 -19.85 -21.26
C ARG A 276 34.23 -20.22 -20.09
N SER A 277 34.10 -21.42 -19.52
CA SER A 277 34.94 -21.92 -18.43
C SER A 277 36.39 -22.17 -18.89
N GLN A 278 37.32 -21.34 -18.41
CA GLN A 278 38.77 -21.57 -18.58
C GLN A 278 39.26 -22.56 -17.50
N PRO A 279 40.32 -23.37 -17.76
CA PRO A 279 40.86 -24.32 -16.79
C PRO A 279 41.49 -23.71 -15.52
N TYR A 280 41.58 -22.38 -15.45
CA TYR A 280 42.35 -21.63 -14.44
C TYR A 280 41.50 -20.59 -13.67
N ASP A 281 40.17 -20.57 -13.86
CA ASP A 281 39.27 -19.62 -13.18
C ASP A 281 39.10 -19.96 -11.68
N VAL A 282 40.02 -19.47 -10.86
CA VAL A 282 39.91 -19.57 -9.40
C VAL A 282 38.69 -18.76 -8.92
N GLY A 283 37.61 -19.45 -8.54
CA GLY A 283 36.39 -18.83 -8.01
C GLY A 283 35.07 -19.23 -8.67
N GLN A 284 35.05 -20.16 -9.62
CA GLN A 284 33.80 -20.65 -10.25
C GLN A 284 32.75 -21.18 -9.26
N GLU A 285 33.14 -21.59 -8.05
CA GLU A 285 32.25 -21.96 -6.93
C GLU A 285 31.20 -20.88 -6.60
N TYR A 286 31.49 -19.61 -6.90
CA TYR A 286 30.64 -18.46 -6.62
C TYR A 286 29.96 -17.89 -7.87
N LEU A 287 29.78 -18.68 -8.94
CA LEU A 287 28.93 -18.36 -10.08
C LEU A 287 27.75 -19.33 -10.18
N TYR A 288 26.70 -18.88 -10.86
CA TYR A 288 25.62 -19.72 -11.36
C TYR A 288 25.47 -19.55 -12.88
N THR A 289 24.99 -20.60 -13.53
CA THR A 289 24.51 -20.56 -14.91
C THR A 289 22.99 -20.74 -14.90
N LEU A 290 22.28 -19.73 -15.38
CA LEU A 290 20.87 -19.77 -15.68
C LEU A 290 20.69 -20.28 -17.11
N LYS A 291 19.96 -21.37 -17.30
CA LYS A 291 19.60 -21.87 -18.63
C LYS A 291 18.21 -21.34 -19.01
N VAL A 292 18.15 -20.53 -20.06
CA VAL A 292 16.91 -19.97 -20.60
C VAL A 292 16.68 -20.55 -21.98
N LYS A 293 15.51 -21.14 -22.22
CA LYS A 293 15.19 -21.86 -23.46
C LYS A 293 15.39 -21.02 -24.73
N GLU A 294 15.12 -19.72 -24.64
CA GLU A 294 15.20 -18.76 -25.74
C GLU A 294 16.62 -18.18 -25.94
N GLU A 295 17.51 -18.26 -24.95
CA GLU A 295 18.81 -17.56 -24.94
C GLU A 295 20.04 -18.46 -24.70
N GLY A 296 19.85 -19.72 -24.28
CA GLY A 296 20.93 -20.66 -23.94
C GLY A 296 21.43 -20.52 -22.49
N GLU A 297 22.74 -20.68 -22.28
CA GLU A 297 23.37 -20.58 -20.97
C GLU A 297 23.85 -19.15 -20.65
N ILE A 298 23.40 -18.60 -19.52
CA ILE A 298 23.69 -17.24 -19.08
C ILE A 298 24.39 -17.29 -17.71
N GLY A 299 25.62 -16.79 -17.62
CA GLY A 299 26.33 -16.65 -16.36
C GLY A 299 25.75 -15.50 -15.53
N VAL A 300 25.37 -15.79 -14.28
CA VAL A 300 24.74 -14.84 -13.34
C VAL A 300 25.39 -14.91 -11.95
N GLY A 301 25.51 -13.76 -11.30
CA GLY A 301 25.93 -13.65 -9.90
C GLY A 301 24.81 -14.03 -8.95
N MET A 302 23.56 -13.73 -9.30
CA MET A 302 22.39 -14.10 -8.49
C MET A 302 21.19 -14.37 -9.39
N CYS A 303 20.42 -15.39 -9.03
CA CYS A 303 19.08 -15.62 -9.57
C CYS A 303 18.09 -15.48 -8.41
N VAL A 304 17.24 -14.45 -8.45
CA VAL A 304 16.16 -14.23 -7.48
C VAL A 304 14.87 -14.82 -8.02
N TRP A 305 14.21 -15.66 -7.23
CA TRP A 305 12.98 -16.36 -7.65
C TRP A 305 11.76 -15.81 -6.92
N SER A 306 11.00 -14.96 -7.62
CA SER A 306 9.84 -14.22 -7.13
C SER A 306 8.53 -14.61 -7.83
N THR A 307 8.50 -15.79 -8.46
CA THR A 307 7.31 -16.35 -9.14
C THR A 307 6.85 -17.68 -8.55
N GLY A 308 5.55 -17.96 -8.69
CA GLY A 308 4.93 -19.22 -8.32
C GLY A 308 4.66 -19.40 -6.82
N LEU A 309 3.41 -19.75 -6.50
CA LEU A 309 2.98 -20.16 -5.16
C LEU A 309 2.51 -21.62 -5.23
N MET A 310 3.04 -22.48 -4.35
CA MET A 310 2.51 -23.83 -4.15
C MET A 310 1.77 -23.89 -2.82
N GLN A 311 0.79 -24.79 -2.68
CA GLN A 311 0.09 -24.96 -1.41
C GLN A 311 1.03 -25.45 -0.30
N ASN A 312 0.78 -25.03 0.93
CA ASN A 312 1.57 -25.46 2.09
C ASN A 312 1.45 -27.00 2.29
N PRO A 313 2.55 -27.75 2.40
CA PRO A 313 2.54 -29.21 2.57
C PRO A 313 1.76 -29.73 3.79
N PHE A 314 1.61 -28.93 4.84
CA PHE A 314 0.69 -29.24 5.95
C PHE A 314 -0.75 -29.37 5.46
N VAL A 315 -1.21 -28.45 4.59
CA VAL A 315 -2.55 -28.56 4.01
C VAL A 315 -2.63 -29.70 3.00
N ALA A 316 -1.55 -29.98 2.26
CA ALA A 316 -1.51 -31.10 1.35
C ALA A 316 -1.70 -32.45 2.08
N SER A 317 -0.98 -32.65 3.19
CA SER A 317 -0.89 -33.92 3.93
C SER A 317 -1.75 -33.98 5.20
N ALA A 318 -1.45 -33.17 6.23
CA ALA A 318 -2.16 -33.17 7.52
C ALA A 318 -3.67 -32.91 7.40
N LEU A 319 -4.08 -32.22 6.32
CA LEU A 319 -5.47 -31.93 5.99
C LEU A 319 -5.92 -32.62 4.69
N SER A 320 -5.37 -33.79 4.32
CA SER A 320 -6.03 -34.67 3.32
C SER A 320 -7.24 -35.37 3.91
N ASP A 321 -7.02 -36.14 4.98
CA ASP A 321 -7.97 -37.10 5.52
C ASP A 321 -8.52 -36.66 6.88
N VAL A 322 -9.84 -36.77 7.07
CA VAL A 322 -10.44 -36.65 8.40
C VAL A 322 -10.46 -38.04 9.03
N ARG A 323 -9.57 -38.27 10.01
CA ARG A 323 -9.40 -39.57 10.70
C ARG A 323 -10.72 -40.14 11.23
N GLU A 324 -11.47 -39.31 11.94
CA GLU A 324 -12.80 -39.62 12.45
C GLU A 324 -13.68 -38.37 12.34
N ALA A 325 -14.95 -38.54 11.98
CA ALA A 325 -15.88 -37.43 11.82
C ALA A 325 -16.11 -36.69 13.15
N PRO A 326 -15.99 -35.34 13.20
CA PRO A 326 -16.38 -34.58 14.37
C PRO A 326 -17.91 -34.61 14.56
N THR A 327 -18.36 -34.67 15.81
CA THR A 327 -19.76 -34.95 16.16
C THR A 327 -20.73 -33.79 15.89
N ASN A 328 -20.23 -32.64 15.46
CA ASN A 328 -21.00 -31.41 15.24
C ASN A 328 -20.91 -30.87 13.81
N LEU A 329 -20.66 -31.73 12.81
CA LEU A 329 -20.78 -31.32 11.40
C LEU A 329 -22.20 -30.86 11.08
N HIS A 330 -22.31 -29.67 10.47
CA HIS A 330 -23.56 -29.22 9.87
C HIS A 330 -23.62 -29.74 8.42
N ILE A 331 -24.71 -30.40 8.04
CA ILE A 331 -24.99 -30.82 6.66
C ILE A 331 -26.17 -29.99 6.18
N PRO A 332 -25.97 -29.05 5.22
CA PRO A 332 -27.07 -28.32 4.60
C PRO A 332 -28.10 -29.29 4.02
N SER A 333 -29.39 -29.05 4.25
CA SER A 333 -30.44 -30.06 4.11
C SER A 333 -30.45 -30.74 2.73
N PRO A 334 -30.51 -32.08 2.66
CA PRO A 334 -30.50 -32.78 1.38
C PRO A 334 -31.77 -32.50 0.58
N THR A 335 -31.60 -32.17 -0.69
CA THR A 335 -32.69 -32.28 -1.67
C THR A 335 -33.00 -33.76 -1.87
N SER A 336 -34.09 -34.22 -1.24
CA SER A 336 -34.60 -35.60 -1.09
C SER A 336 -33.96 -36.46 0.02
N ASP A 337 -34.83 -37.18 0.74
CA ASP A 337 -34.63 -38.18 1.80
C ASP A 337 -33.74 -37.85 3.03
N PRO A 338 -34.34 -37.53 4.21
CA PRO A 338 -33.60 -37.24 5.45
C PRO A 338 -32.96 -38.44 6.19
N ALA A 339 -32.93 -39.65 5.61
CA ALA A 339 -32.96 -40.90 6.40
C ALA A 339 -31.69 -41.78 6.37
N THR A 340 -30.66 -41.47 5.58
CA THR A 340 -29.70 -42.49 5.11
C THR A 340 -28.21 -42.26 5.43
N VAL A 341 -27.79 -41.13 5.99
CA VAL A 341 -26.37 -40.87 6.30
C VAL A 341 -26.16 -40.40 7.73
N SER A 342 -25.56 -41.25 8.56
CA SER A 342 -24.99 -40.84 9.85
C SER A 342 -23.59 -40.23 9.61
N PRO A 343 -23.24 -39.08 10.20
CA PRO A 343 -21.91 -38.48 9.99
C PRO A 343 -20.75 -39.42 10.35
N SER A 344 -20.97 -40.33 11.31
CA SER A 344 -20.02 -41.33 11.80
C SER A 344 -19.89 -42.60 10.94
N SER A 345 -20.70 -42.79 9.90
CA SER A 345 -20.60 -43.94 8.97
C SER A 345 -19.92 -43.61 7.64
N VAL A 346 -19.38 -42.40 7.51
CA VAL A 346 -18.71 -41.89 6.30
C VAL A 346 -17.30 -41.44 6.67
N LYS A 347 -16.28 -41.84 5.90
CA LYS A 347 -14.95 -41.23 5.97
C LYS A 347 -15.00 -39.91 5.19
N TRP A 348 -14.66 -38.82 5.88
CA TRP A 348 -14.65 -37.48 5.31
C TRP A 348 -13.24 -37.07 4.92
N VAL A 349 -13.13 -36.17 3.95
CA VAL A 349 -11.90 -35.51 3.55
C VAL A 349 -12.15 -34.01 3.43
N VAL A 350 -11.11 -33.19 3.59
CA VAL A 350 -11.24 -31.73 3.45
C VAL A 350 -11.48 -31.38 1.99
N LYS A 351 -12.52 -30.59 1.70
CA LYS A 351 -12.78 -30.15 0.32
C LYS A 351 -11.66 -29.20 -0.11
N LYS A 352 -11.00 -29.52 -1.22
CA LYS A 352 -9.88 -28.76 -1.78
C LYS A 352 -10.18 -28.32 -3.21
N ASP A 353 -9.57 -27.20 -3.60
CA ASP A 353 -9.59 -26.72 -4.98
C ASP A 353 -8.73 -27.62 -5.88
N ALA A 354 -9.30 -28.03 -7.01
CA ALA A 354 -8.67 -28.94 -7.97
C ALA A 354 -7.45 -28.32 -8.68
N LYS A 355 -7.34 -26.98 -8.74
CA LYS A 355 -6.23 -26.29 -9.42
C LYS A 355 -5.07 -25.92 -8.49
N SER A 356 -5.37 -25.48 -7.27
CA SER A 356 -4.38 -24.94 -6.32
C SER A 356 -4.13 -25.81 -5.08
N GLY A 357 -5.01 -26.77 -4.77
CA GLY A 357 -4.98 -27.51 -3.50
C GLY A 357 -5.39 -26.67 -2.28
N SER A 358 -5.90 -25.45 -2.49
CA SER A 358 -6.45 -24.58 -1.43
C SER A 358 -7.60 -25.25 -0.70
N ILE A 359 -7.73 -25.02 0.61
CA ILE A 359 -8.92 -25.43 1.37
C ILE A 359 -10.13 -24.64 0.82
N ILE A 360 -11.23 -25.32 0.53
CA ILE A 360 -12.49 -24.66 0.17
C ILE A 360 -13.28 -24.38 1.46
N THR A 361 -13.67 -23.12 1.63
CA THR A 361 -14.57 -22.67 2.68
C THR A 361 -15.93 -22.25 2.13
N ASP A 362 -16.92 -22.15 3.01
CA ASP A 362 -18.10 -21.34 2.77
C ASP A 362 -17.78 -19.83 2.85
N ASP A 363 -18.80 -18.99 2.67
CA ASP A 363 -18.72 -17.52 2.78
C ASP A 363 -18.46 -17.04 4.22
N HIS A 364 -18.71 -17.90 5.21
CA HIS A 364 -18.38 -17.70 6.63
C HIS A 364 -16.97 -18.17 6.99
N LEU A 365 -16.16 -18.55 5.99
CA LEU A 365 -14.75 -18.95 6.11
C LEU A 365 -14.54 -20.28 6.89
N ARG A 366 -15.62 -21.06 7.08
CA ARG A 366 -15.63 -22.39 7.72
C ARG A 366 -15.22 -23.45 6.70
N VAL A 367 -14.44 -24.43 7.14
CA VAL A 367 -13.93 -25.49 6.26
C VAL A 367 -15.05 -26.43 5.82
N LYS A 368 -15.16 -26.65 4.50
CA LYS A 368 -16.08 -27.64 3.91
C LYS A 368 -15.43 -29.02 3.85
N LEU A 369 -16.20 -30.06 4.14
CA LEU A 369 -15.82 -31.47 4.04
C LEU A 369 -16.71 -32.20 3.03
N VAL A 370 -16.18 -33.25 2.43
CA VAL A 370 -16.89 -34.14 1.48
C VAL A 370 -16.57 -35.61 1.78
N PRO A 371 -17.45 -36.57 1.44
CA PRO A 371 -17.18 -38.00 1.55
C PRO A 371 -15.98 -38.42 0.68
N GLU A 372 -15.12 -39.32 1.17
CA GLU A 372 -14.00 -39.87 0.38
C GLU A 372 -14.46 -40.51 -0.95
N SER A 373 -15.67 -41.10 -0.96
CA SER A 373 -16.28 -41.69 -2.17
C SER A 373 -16.62 -40.67 -3.28
N SER A 374 -16.48 -39.36 -3.06
CA SER A 374 -16.64 -38.36 -4.13
C SER A 374 -15.38 -38.19 -4.99
N PHE A 375 -14.27 -38.86 -4.66
CA PHE A 375 -12.99 -38.76 -5.39
C PHE A 375 -12.69 -39.96 -6.31
N SER A 376 -13.58 -40.96 -6.35
CA SER A 376 -13.49 -42.12 -7.23
C SER A 376 -14.40 -41.99 -8.45
N ASP A 377 -13.86 -42.09 -9.67
CA ASP A 377 -14.54 -42.01 -10.98
C ASP A 377 -15.57 -43.15 -11.27
N SER A 378 -16.06 -43.83 -10.24
CA SER A 378 -17.13 -44.83 -10.32
C SER A 378 -18.50 -44.17 -10.51
N LYS A 379 -19.23 -44.55 -11.57
CA LYS A 379 -20.48 -43.92 -12.05
C LYS A 379 -21.73 -44.12 -11.17
N ASP A 380 -21.59 -44.49 -9.90
CA ASP A 380 -22.70 -44.75 -8.98
C ASP A 380 -23.16 -43.46 -8.27
N SER A 381 -23.71 -42.55 -9.08
CA SER A 381 -24.07 -41.18 -8.70
C SER A 381 -25.28 -41.08 -7.75
N LYS A 382 -25.07 -41.41 -6.46
CA LYS A 382 -26.04 -41.11 -5.38
C LYS A 382 -25.46 -40.40 -4.14
N ASN A 383 -24.16 -40.54 -3.84
CA ASN A 383 -23.53 -39.91 -2.67
C ASN A 383 -22.69 -38.66 -3.02
N ALA A 384 -22.56 -38.31 -4.30
CA ALA A 384 -21.64 -37.27 -4.78
C ALA A 384 -22.08 -35.82 -4.51
N SER A 385 -23.26 -35.60 -3.92
CA SER A 385 -23.84 -34.28 -3.64
C SER A 385 -23.94 -33.93 -2.15
N ILE A 386 -23.35 -34.75 -1.27
CA ILE A 386 -23.38 -34.51 0.18
C ILE A 386 -22.13 -33.74 0.58
N GLU A 387 -22.33 -32.55 1.16
CA GLU A 387 -21.25 -31.70 1.69
C GLU A 387 -21.55 -31.35 3.15
N ALA A 388 -20.51 -31.21 3.96
CA ALA A 388 -20.61 -30.80 5.35
C ALA A 388 -19.77 -29.55 5.63
N ILE A 389 -20.17 -28.77 6.63
CA ILE A 389 -19.49 -27.57 7.11
C ILE A 389 -19.01 -27.85 8.54
N HIS A 390 -17.73 -27.57 8.82
CA HIS A 390 -17.19 -27.72 10.16
C HIS A 390 -17.33 -26.41 10.97
N PRO A 391 -18.22 -26.33 11.98
CA PRO A 391 -18.54 -25.07 12.68
C PRO A 391 -17.42 -24.50 13.57
N ASP A 392 -16.30 -25.22 13.70
CA ASP A 392 -15.19 -24.91 14.62
C ASP A 392 -13.85 -24.70 13.92
N VAL A 393 -13.74 -24.99 12.61
CA VAL A 393 -12.48 -24.97 11.85
C VAL A 393 -12.62 -24.03 10.66
N PHE A 394 -11.70 -23.07 10.55
CA PHE A 394 -11.72 -21.98 9.58
C PHE A 394 -10.41 -21.94 8.78
N ALA A 395 -10.44 -21.41 7.55
CA ALA A 395 -9.22 -21.25 6.72
C ALA A 395 -9.14 -19.86 6.07
N LEU A 396 -7.99 -19.20 6.17
CA LEU A 396 -7.80 -17.79 5.76
C LEU A 396 -6.48 -17.56 5.02
N GLY A 397 -6.41 -16.49 4.23
CA GLY A 397 -5.25 -16.15 3.41
C GLY A 397 -5.00 -17.18 2.30
N ASP A 398 -3.76 -17.26 1.82
CA ASP A 398 -3.38 -18.01 0.61
C ASP A 398 -3.71 -19.51 0.67
N CYS A 399 -3.88 -20.10 1.85
CA CYS A 399 -4.22 -21.51 2.00
C CYS A 399 -5.73 -21.83 1.94
N GLY A 400 -6.61 -20.82 1.91
CA GLY A 400 -8.07 -21.01 1.96
C GLY A 400 -8.86 -20.07 1.05
N ILE A 401 -9.60 -20.64 0.08
CA ILE A 401 -10.50 -19.92 -0.84
C ILE A 401 -11.96 -20.12 -0.46
N ILE A 402 -12.81 -19.12 -0.71
CA ILE A 402 -14.26 -19.29 -0.60
C ILE A 402 -14.74 -19.93 -1.91
N GLU A 403 -15.61 -20.91 -1.79
CA GLU A 403 -16.25 -21.57 -2.93
C GLU A 403 -16.87 -20.58 -3.92
N SER A 404 -16.71 -20.85 -5.21
CA SER A 404 -17.21 -20.00 -6.31
C SER A 404 -16.65 -18.55 -6.33
N THR A 405 -15.61 -18.24 -5.55
CA THR A 405 -14.89 -16.95 -5.62
C THR A 405 -13.49 -17.11 -6.23
N SER A 406 -12.96 -16.03 -6.82
CA SER A 406 -11.59 -15.96 -7.34
C SER A 406 -10.83 -14.75 -6.76
N TYR A 407 -10.88 -14.58 -5.45
CA TYR A 407 -10.09 -13.53 -4.78
C TYR A 407 -8.58 -13.81 -4.89
N PRO A 408 -7.74 -12.79 -5.16
CA PRO A 408 -6.31 -12.99 -5.35
C PRO A 408 -5.59 -13.32 -4.03
N ALA A 409 -4.49 -14.06 -4.10
CA ALA A 409 -3.66 -14.38 -2.94
C ALA A 409 -2.82 -13.16 -2.52
N THR A 410 -3.44 -12.25 -1.74
CA THR A 410 -2.81 -11.00 -1.30
C THR A 410 -2.93 -10.78 0.21
N ALA A 411 -1.98 -10.01 0.75
CA ALA A 411 -2.02 -9.45 2.09
C ALA A 411 -3.36 -8.73 2.40
N GLN A 412 -3.93 -8.06 1.40
CA GLN A 412 -5.18 -7.30 1.51
C GLN A 412 -6.38 -8.24 1.74
N VAL A 413 -6.54 -9.27 0.90
CA VAL A 413 -7.57 -10.31 1.06
C VAL A 413 -7.39 -11.05 2.39
N ALA A 414 -6.16 -11.43 2.73
CA ALA A 414 -5.84 -12.13 3.98
C ALA A 414 -6.22 -11.31 5.24
N SER A 415 -5.93 -10.01 5.22
CA SER A 415 -6.22 -9.10 6.35
C SER A 415 -7.71 -8.80 6.48
N GLN A 416 -8.43 -8.58 5.37
CA GLN A 416 -9.88 -8.37 5.38
C GLN A 416 -10.63 -9.61 5.88
N LYS A 417 -10.27 -10.81 5.39
CA LYS A 417 -10.82 -12.09 5.89
C LYS A 417 -10.61 -12.23 7.41
N ALA A 418 -9.39 -11.92 7.88
CA ALA A 418 -9.04 -11.99 9.29
C ALA A 418 -9.82 -11.00 10.17
N PHE A 419 -9.92 -9.73 9.76
CA PHE A 419 -10.66 -8.71 10.51
C PHE A 419 -12.16 -8.99 10.53
N TRP A 420 -12.74 -9.44 9.42
CA TRP A 420 -14.14 -9.88 9.36
C TRP A 420 -14.38 -11.05 10.31
N LEU A 421 -13.55 -12.10 10.28
CA LEU A 421 -13.74 -13.28 11.13
C LEU A 421 -13.61 -12.94 12.62
N ALA A 422 -12.61 -12.15 13.00
CA ALA A 422 -12.44 -11.72 14.40
C ALA A 422 -13.62 -10.84 14.85
N LYS A 423 -14.15 -9.96 13.99
CA LYS A 423 -15.35 -9.16 14.27
C LYS A 423 -16.60 -10.02 14.45
N ARG A 424 -16.70 -11.16 13.77
CA ARG A 424 -17.76 -12.17 13.95
C ARG A 424 -17.63 -12.94 15.27
N PHE A 425 -16.43 -13.46 15.55
CA PHE A 425 -16.11 -14.11 16.83
C PHE A 425 -16.42 -13.19 18.01
N ASN A 426 -15.99 -11.92 17.97
CA ASN A 426 -16.23 -10.96 19.04
C ASN A 426 -17.72 -10.63 19.25
N LYS A 427 -18.56 -10.78 18.22
CA LYS A 427 -20.03 -10.70 18.31
C LYS A 427 -20.71 -12.01 18.73
N ALA A 428 -20.02 -13.14 18.63
CA ALA A 428 -20.55 -14.50 18.72
C ALA A 428 -21.62 -14.83 17.65
N ASP A 429 -21.61 -14.15 16.50
CA ASP A 429 -22.59 -14.32 15.41
C ASP A 429 -22.14 -15.30 14.29
N ILE A 430 -20.91 -15.84 14.36
CA ILE A 430 -20.26 -16.62 13.28
C ILE A 430 -20.98 -17.93 12.84
N ASN A 431 -21.86 -18.47 13.68
CA ASN A 431 -22.62 -19.70 13.39
C ASN A 431 -24.15 -19.48 13.43
N SER A 432 -24.63 -18.22 13.43
CA SER A 432 -26.06 -17.87 13.58
C SER A 432 -26.98 -18.47 12.52
N ASP A 433 -26.40 -18.85 11.38
CA ASP A 433 -27.02 -19.44 10.19
C ASP A 433 -27.17 -20.96 10.28
N ILE A 434 -26.27 -21.64 11.00
CA ILE A 434 -26.24 -23.12 11.12
C ILE A 434 -26.67 -23.63 12.50
N ASP A 435 -26.65 -22.79 13.54
CA ASP A 435 -27.14 -23.05 14.88
C ASP A 435 -27.89 -21.82 15.43
N PRO A 436 -29.19 -21.66 15.12
CA PRO A 436 -29.97 -20.47 15.46
C PRO A 436 -30.47 -20.45 16.93
N GLN A 437 -29.81 -21.17 17.85
CA GLN A 437 -30.18 -21.13 19.27
C GLN A 437 -29.95 -19.74 19.88
N PRO A 438 -30.89 -19.21 20.69
CA PRO A 438 -30.79 -17.86 21.22
C PRO A 438 -29.66 -17.76 22.25
N SER A 439 -28.66 -16.93 21.95
CA SER A 439 -27.61 -16.63 22.92
C SER A 439 -28.22 -15.96 24.16
N PRO A 440 -27.85 -16.34 25.40
CA PRO A 440 -28.44 -15.78 26.62
C PRO A 440 -28.07 -14.31 26.88
N ALA A 441 -27.37 -13.65 25.95
CA ALA A 441 -26.98 -12.23 26.01
C ALA A 441 -27.76 -11.33 25.02
N SER A 442 -28.57 -11.90 24.10
CA SER A 442 -29.23 -11.14 23.02
C SER A 442 -30.72 -10.88 23.30
N SER A 443 -31.05 -10.32 24.48
CA SER A 443 -32.44 -10.05 24.90
C SER A 443 -33.03 -8.73 24.37
N SER A 444 -32.50 -8.16 23.29
CA SER A 444 -32.92 -6.83 22.78
C SER A 444 -32.70 -6.57 21.28
N LEU A 445 -32.41 -7.58 20.46
CA LEU A 445 -32.33 -7.44 18.99
C LEU A 445 -33.26 -8.45 18.30
N ASN A 446 -33.76 -8.07 17.11
CA ASN A 446 -34.78 -8.84 16.39
C ASN A 446 -34.27 -10.20 15.89
N PRO A 447 -35.09 -11.27 15.86
CA PRO A 447 -34.61 -12.64 15.57
C PRO A 447 -34.31 -12.96 14.09
N THR A 448 -34.26 -11.95 13.21
CA THR A 448 -34.46 -12.14 11.75
C THR A 448 -33.26 -11.80 10.86
N THR A 449 -32.14 -11.34 11.42
CA THR A 449 -30.94 -10.97 10.65
C THR A 449 -29.90 -12.08 10.61
N THR A 450 -30.00 -12.97 9.62
CA THR A 450 -28.91 -13.90 9.28
C THR A 450 -27.62 -13.12 8.97
N THR A 451 -26.49 -13.56 9.50
CA THR A 451 -25.19 -12.93 9.24
C THR A 451 -24.85 -12.99 7.74
N LYS A 452 -24.54 -11.83 7.14
CA LYS A 452 -23.99 -11.78 5.76
C LYS A 452 -22.52 -12.23 5.79
N GLY A 453 -22.18 -13.19 4.94
CA GLY A 453 -20.83 -13.73 4.76
C GLY A 453 -19.79 -12.70 4.30
N PHE A 454 -18.56 -13.18 4.12
CA PHE A 454 -17.42 -12.36 3.73
C PHE A 454 -17.53 -11.88 2.27
N THR A 455 -17.32 -10.58 2.06
CA THR A 455 -17.13 -9.97 0.74
C THR A 455 -15.82 -9.18 0.74
N TYR A 456 -14.92 -9.48 -0.19
CA TYR A 456 -13.71 -8.68 -0.41
C TYR A 456 -14.09 -7.29 -0.97
N ARG A 457 -13.47 -6.23 -0.43
CA ARG A 457 -13.46 -4.90 -1.04
C ARG A 457 -12.06 -4.66 -1.58
N ASP A 458 -11.92 -4.49 -2.88
CA ASP A 458 -10.65 -4.07 -3.44
C ASP A 458 -10.35 -2.62 -3.04
N LEU A 459 -9.20 -2.38 -2.44
CA LEU A 459 -8.67 -1.06 -2.11
C LEU A 459 -7.63 -0.58 -3.14
N GLY A 460 -7.25 -1.46 -4.07
CA GLY A 460 -6.25 -1.18 -5.10
C GLY A 460 -4.90 -1.83 -4.84
N THR A 461 -3.97 -1.60 -5.76
CA THR A 461 -2.62 -2.19 -5.77
C THR A 461 -1.55 -1.09 -5.92
N LEU A 462 -0.44 -1.26 -5.21
CA LEU A 462 0.77 -0.44 -5.29
C LEU A 462 1.93 -1.30 -5.80
N ALA A 463 2.88 -0.68 -6.50
CA ALA A 463 4.18 -1.29 -6.82
C ALA A 463 5.27 -0.21 -6.95
N TYR A 464 6.37 -0.32 -6.21
CA TYR A 464 7.56 0.52 -6.45
C TYR A 464 8.21 0.20 -7.80
N ILE A 465 8.71 1.22 -8.50
CA ILE A 465 9.29 1.10 -9.85
C ILE A 465 10.61 1.85 -10.04
N GLY A 466 11.26 2.34 -8.97
CA GLY A 466 12.64 2.84 -9.03
C GLY A 466 12.74 4.36 -9.15
N ASN A 467 13.89 4.92 -8.76
CA ASN A 467 14.15 6.36 -8.68
C ASN A 467 12.97 7.13 -8.05
N TRP A 468 12.53 6.77 -6.85
CA TRP A 468 11.46 7.44 -6.08
C TRP A 468 10.07 7.43 -6.74
N ASN A 469 9.84 6.60 -7.77
CA ASN A 469 8.53 6.46 -8.44
C ASN A 469 7.82 5.15 -8.02
N ALA A 470 6.48 5.21 -7.93
CA ALA A 470 5.62 4.06 -7.70
C ALA A 470 4.40 4.09 -8.64
N LEU A 471 3.85 2.92 -8.98
CA LEU A 471 2.52 2.79 -9.54
C LEU A 471 1.49 2.70 -8.42
N PHE A 472 0.36 3.39 -8.60
CA PHE A 472 -0.87 3.13 -7.86
C PHE A 472 -2.02 2.89 -8.83
N GLN A 473 -2.85 1.90 -8.52
CA GLN A 473 -4.15 1.70 -9.13
C GLN A 473 -5.18 1.52 -8.02
N GLY A 474 -6.12 2.46 -7.90
CA GLY A 474 -7.22 2.36 -6.95
C GLY A 474 -8.13 1.17 -7.27
N GLY A 475 -8.69 0.57 -6.22
CA GLY A 475 -9.64 -0.54 -6.36
C GLY A 475 -10.94 -0.09 -7.00
N VAL A 476 -11.62 -1.00 -7.71
CA VAL A 476 -12.92 -0.68 -8.33
C VAL A 476 -13.96 -0.45 -7.24
N ILE A 477 -14.32 0.82 -7.02
CA ILE A 477 -15.48 1.19 -6.21
C ILE A 477 -16.72 0.79 -7.01
N SER A 478 -17.29 -0.37 -6.70
CA SER A 478 -18.70 -0.62 -7.01
C SER A 478 -19.53 0.45 -6.29
N GLN A 479 -20.48 1.06 -6.99
CA GLN A 479 -21.27 2.21 -6.51
C GLN A 479 -22.29 1.85 -5.40
N GLN A 480 -22.02 0.80 -4.60
CA GLN A 480 -22.90 0.24 -3.58
C GLN A 480 -22.12 -0.16 -2.30
N ALA A 481 -21.19 0.69 -1.83
CA ALA A 481 -20.59 0.58 -0.50
C ALA A 481 -19.89 1.86 -0.01
N SER A 482 -20.50 3.04 -0.19
CA SER A 482 -20.11 4.31 0.44
C SER A 482 -20.42 4.32 1.95
N HIS A 483 -19.84 3.38 2.71
CA HIS A 483 -19.89 3.43 4.19
C HIS A 483 -19.18 4.71 4.68
N PRO A 484 -19.88 5.63 5.39
CA PRO A 484 -19.38 6.99 5.62
C PRO A 484 -18.26 7.10 6.66
N CYS A 485 -17.98 6.03 7.43
CA CYS A 485 -17.22 6.15 8.68
C CYS A 485 -15.78 6.66 8.56
N HIS A 486 -15.11 6.55 7.40
CA HIS A 486 -13.75 7.10 7.26
C HIS A 486 -13.74 8.63 7.29
N LEU A 487 -14.71 9.28 6.62
CA LEU A 487 -14.84 10.74 6.65
C LEU A 487 -15.24 11.21 8.05
N ASP A 488 -16.10 10.47 8.75
CA ASP A 488 -16.52 10.81 10.10
C ASP A 488 -15.37 10.70 11.12
N ASP A 489 -14.63 9.59 11.12
CA ASP A 489 -13.49 9.37 12.02
C ASP A 489 -12.37 10.41 11.77
N GLU A 490 -12.13 10.78 10.51
CA GLU A 490 -11.09 11.74 10.10
C GLU A 490 -11.47 13.20 10.40
N ILE A 491 -12.74 13.59 10.16
CA ILE A 491 -13.27 14.90 10.58
C ILE A 491 -13.22 15.03 12.11
N VAL A 492 -13.52 13.96 12.87
CA VAL A 492 -13.40 13.97 14.34
C VAL A 492 -11.94 14.13 14.78
N ALA A 493 -11.00 13.41 14.16
CA ALA A 493 -9.58 13.51 14.48
C ALA A 493 -9.02 14.93 14.26
N LEU A 494 -9.33 15.55 13.12
CA LEU A 494 -8.93 16.92 12.80
C LEU A 494 -9.63 17.96 13.69
N SER A 495 -10.90 17.72 14.07
CA SER A 495 -11.61 18.60 15.01
C SER A 495 -10.96 18.59 16.39
N LEU A 496 -10.53 17.43 16.89
CA LEU A 496 -9.82 17.31 18.17
C LEU A 496 -8.44 17.99 18.15
N GLN A 497 -7.72 17.94 17.01
CA GLN A 497 -6.47 18.68 16.84
C GLN A 497 -6.70 20.20 16.83
N LEU A 498 -7.78 20.67 16.19
CA LEU A 498 -8.16 22.09 16.20
C LEU A 498 -8.57 22.56 17.60
N GLU A 499 -9.26 21.73 18.39
CA GLU A 499 -9.56 21.99 19.81
C GLU A 499 -8.28 22.09 20.67
N GLU A 500 -7.29 21.21 20.46
CA GLU A 500 -6.00 21.27 21.17
C GLU A 500 -5.20 22.54 20.85
N ILE A 501 -5.18 22.96 19.58
CA ILE A 501 -4.51 24.20 19.15
C ILE A 501 -5.23 25.44 19.70
N ASN A 502 -6.56 25.47 19.68
CA ASN A 502 -7.34 26.58 20.23
C ASN A 502 -7.16 26.70 21.76
N TYR A 503 -7.20 25.59 22.49
CA TYR A 503 -6.92 25.58 23.93
C TYR A 503 -5.50 26.06 24.26
N ARG A 504 -4.52 25.76 23.40
CA ARG A 504 -3.17 26.31 23.51
C ARG A 504 -3.16 27.83 23.33
N GLU A 505 -3.84 28.39 22.34
CA GLU A 505 -3.90 29.85 22.17
C GLU A 505 -4.61 30.55 23.34
N GLU A 506 -5.73 30.00 23.83
CA GLU A 506 -6.43 30.54 25.02
C GLU A 506 -5.56 30.55 26.29
N THR A 507 -4.63 29.59 26.41
CA THR A 507 -3.73 29.48 27.57
C THR A 507 -2.38 30.20 27.37
N LYS A 508 -2.07 30.68 26.15
CA LYS A 508 -0.79 31.31 25.81
C LYS A 508 -0.67 32.73 26.37
N LYS A 509 0.44 33.02 27.05
CA LYS A 509 0.78 34.38 27.51
C LYS A 509 1.89 34.97 26.64
N ALA A 510 1.48 35.59 25.53
CA ALA A 510 2.39 36.22 24.57
C ALA A 510 3.35 37.22 25.25
N LYS A 511 4.64 37.13 24.89
CA LYS A 511 5.75 37.97 25.40
C LYS A 511 6.77 38.28 24.30
N TYR A 512 6.29 38.61 23.10
CA TYR A 512 7.09 39.07 21.98
C TYR A 512 6.50 40.35 21.39
N THR A 513 7.33 41.16 20.74
CA THR A 513 6.90 42.35 19.99
C THR A 513 6.31 41.94 18.64
N PRO A 514 5.36 42.70 18.06
CA PRO A 514 4.75 42.37 16.76
C PRO A 514 5.78 42.14 15.65
N ASP A 515 6.87 42.91 15.65
CA ASP A 515 7.94 42.87 14.62
C ASP A 515 8.94 41.71 14.80
N ASN A 516 8.74 40.82 15.79
CA ASN A 516 9.65 39.70 16.06
C ASN A 516 8.89 38.48 16.63
N VAL A 517 8.03 37.90 15.79
CA VAL A 517 7.28 36.66 16.08
C VAL A 517 8.23 35.45 15.96
N PRO A 518 8.31 34.55 16.96
CA PRO A 518 9.15 33.35 16.85
C PRO A 518 8.69 32.40 15.73
N ASP A 519 9.65 31.78 15.03
CA ASP A 519 9.40 30.82 13.93
C ASP A 519 8.38 29.72 14.30
N LEU A 520 8.39 29.29 15.56
CA LEU A 520 7.46 28.29 16.09
C LEU A 520 5.99 28.76 16.01
N GLU A 521 5.71 30.04 16.27
CA GLU A 521 4.36 30.60 16.18
C GLU A 521 3.91 30.74 14.73
N VAL A 522 4.84 31.04 13.82
CA VAL A 522 4.59 31.05 12.36
C VAL A 522 4.26 29.65 11.87
N ALA A 523 4.98 28.62 12.34
CA ALA A 523 4.70 27.22 12.04
C ALA A 523 3.31 26.78 12.56
N TYR A 524 2.92 27.19 13.78
CA TYR A 524 1.57 26.89 14.30
C TYR A 524 0.46 27.60 13.52
N ALA A 525 0.65 28.85 13.08
CA ALA A 525 -0.32 29.55 12.23
C ALA A 525 -0.49 28.88 10.86
N SER A 526 0.62 28.41 10.25
CA SER A 526 0.58 27.63 9.02
C SER A 526 -0.16 26.29 9.21
N TYR A 527 0.14 25.56 10.28
CA TYR A 527 -0.45 24.26 10.57
C TYR A 527 -1.95 24.34 10.94
N LEU A 528 -2.38 25.39 11.64
CA LEU A 528 -3.81 25.68 11.85
C LEU A 528 -4.53 25.90 10.52
N THR A 529 -3.94 26.68 9.62
CA THR A 529 -4.50 26.94 8.27
C THR A 529 -4.62 25.64 7.46
N GLU A 530 -3.63 24.75 7.56
CA GLU A 530 -3.65 23.42 6.92
C GLU A 530 -4.76 22.52 7.48
N ILE A 531 -4.92 22.46 8.80
CA ILE A 531 -6.02 21.70 9.45
C ILE A 531 -7.38 22.26 9.05
N GLU A 532 -7.58 23.59 9.10
CA GLU A 532 -8.86 24.22 8.78
C GLU A 532 -9.28 23.99 7.32
N THR A 533 -8.33 24.13 6.38
CA THR A 533 -8.60 23.90 4.94
C THR A 533 -8.89 22.43 4.64
N HIS A 534 -8.16 21.48 5.24
CA HIS A 534 -8.43 20.05 5.07
C HIS A 534 -9.76 19.62 5.71
N LEU A 535 -10.09 20.16 6.89
CA LEU A 535 -11.35 19.91 7.60
C LEU A 535 -12.56 20.55 6.88
N ALA A 536 -12.39 21.67 6.18
CA ALA A 536 -13.40 22.23 5.29
C ALA A 536 -13.64 21.30 4.08
N PHE A 537 -12.58 20.90 3.38
CA PHE A 537 -12.65 19.99 2.24
C PHE A 537 -13.38 18.67 2.58
N LEU A 538 -13.06 18.04 3.72
CA LEU A 538 -13.71 16.80 4.14
C LEU A 538 -15.20 17.00 4.49
N LYS A 539 -15.60 18.17 5.02
CA LYS A 539 -17.01 18.51 5.25
C LYS A 539 -17.78 18.70 3.93
N ASP A 540 -17.18 19.36 2.94
CA ASP A 540 -17.79 19.53 1.61
C ASP A 540 -17.92 18.19 0.87
N VAL A 541 -16.89 17.33 0.96
CA VAL A 541 -16.94 15.95 0.45
C VAL A 541 -18.03 15.13 1.16
N LYS A 542 -18.22 15.30 2.47
CA LYS A 542 -19.31 14.64 3.22
C LYS A 542 -20.69 15.17 2.79
N LEU A 543 -20.83 16.47 2.54
CA LEU A 543 -22.07 17.08 2.03
C LEU A 543 -22.39 16.56 0.61
N ALA A 544 -21.41 16.50 -0.28
CA ALA A 544 -21.56 15.95 -1.62
C ALA A 544 -22.03 14.48 -1.61
N HIS A 545 -21.44 13.64 -0.75
CA HIS A 545 -21.92 12.26 -0.57
C HIS A 545 -23.35 12.20 0.01
N SER A 546 -23.72 13.12 0.91
CA SER A 546 -25.09 13.18 1.44
C SER A 546 -26.12 13.57 0.37
N ILE A 547 -25.75 14.45 -0.57
CA ILE A 547 -26.60 14.84 -1.71
C ILE A 547 -26.72 13.67 -2.70
N ALA A 548 -25.59 13.02 -3.05
CA ALA A 548 -25.60 11.85 -3.94
C ALA A 548 -26.46 10.71 -3.38
N ASN A 549 -26.27 10.35 -2.10
CA ASN A 549 -27.07 9.30 -1.45
C ASN A 549 -28.57 9.64 -1.40
N ALA A 550 -28.96 10.92 -1.32
CA ALA A 550 -30.36 11.33 -1.39
C ALA A 550 -30.93 11.16 -2.81
N VAL A 551 -30.19 11.62 -3.82
CA VAL A 551 -30.56 11.44 -5.24
C VAL A 551 -30.69 9.96 -5.61
N ASP A 552 -29.77 9.10 -5.15
CA ASP A 552 -29.82 7.65 -5.39
C ASP A 552 -30.97 6.96 -4.64
N ALA A 553 -31.32 7.42 -3.43
CA ALA A 553 -32.42 6.87 -2.65
C ALA A 553 -33.80 7.28 -3.18
N ASP A 554 -33.95 8.53 -3.62
CA ASP A 554 -35.18 9.06 -4.20
C ASP A 554 -35.34 8.67 -5.69
N ALA A 555 -34.32 8.09 -6.33
CA ALA A 555 -34.28 7.79 -7.76
C ALA A 555 -35.45 6.94 -8.26
N GLU A 556 -35.86 5.90 -7.52
CA GLU A 556 -37.01 5.06 -7.90
C GLU A 556 -38.33 5.86 -7.81
N VAL A 557 -38.50 6.68 -6.76
CA VAL A 557 -39.69 7.54 -6.57
C VAL A 557 -39.76 8.63 -7.65
N ILE A 558 -38.62 9.23 -7.99
CA ILE A 558 -38.51 10.22 -9.08
C ILE A 558 -38.83 9.56 -10.43
N ALA A 559 -38.38 8.32 -10.66
CA ALA A 559 -38.69 7.57 -11.88
C ALA A 559 -40.18 7.19 -11.97
N GLU A 560 -40.82 6.76 -10.88
CA GLU A 560 -42.27 6.52 -10.84
C GLU A 560 -43.07 7.80 -11.08
N LEU A 561 -42.70 8.91 -10.42
CA LEU A 561 -43.35 10.21 -10.63
C LEU A 561 -43.20 10.71 -12.08
N ALA A 562 -42.03 10.54 -12.69
CA ALA A 562 -41.79 10.87 -14.09
C ALA A 562 -42.59 9.98 -15.06
N GLN A 563 -42.78 8.69 -14.75
CA GLN A 563 -43.65 7.80 -15.52
C GLN A 563 -45.14 8.22 -15.39
N VAL A 564 -45.59 8.57 -14.19
CA VAL A 564 -46.95 9.07 -13.95
C VAL A 564 -47.19 10.40 -14.68
N GLU A 565 -46.23 11.34 -14.68
CA GLU A 565 -46.34 12.58 -15.46
C GLU A 565 -46.35 12.30 -16.97
N THR A 566 -45.51 11.36 -17.45
CA THR A 566 -45.49 10.95 -18.86
C THR A 566 -46.82 10.32 -19.29
N GLN A 567 -47.41 9.46 -18.45
CA GLN A 567 -48.73 8.88 -18.70
C GLN A 567 -49.81 9.97 -18.71
N ALA A 568 -49.80 10.91 -17.76
CA ALA A 568 -50.75 12.02 -17.73
C ALA A 568 -50.62 12.99 -18.94
N GLN A 569 -49.42 13.13 -19.51
CA GLN A 569 -49.19 13.86 -20.76
C GLN A 569 -49.75 13.10 -21.97
N GLU A 570 -49.58 11.78 -22.03
CA GLU A 570 -50.14 10.95 -23.11
C GLU A 570 -51.67 10.82 -23.01
N ASP A 571 -52.23 10.63 -21.82
CA ASP A 571 -53.68 10.64 -21.56
C ASP A 571 -54.29 11.98 -21.97
N ARG A 572 -53.62 13.11 -21.68
CA ARG A 572 -54.02 14.43 -22.18
C ARG A 572 -53.96 14.51 -23.70
N ARG A 573 -52.92 13.95 -24.34
CA ARG A 573 -52.75 13.96 -25.80
C ARG A 573 -53.87 13.15 -26.48
N VAL A 574 -54.18 11.96 -25.95
CA VAL A 574 -55.28 11.11 -26.40
C VAL A 574 -56.63 11.81 -26.17
N ALA A 575 -56.85 12.43 -25.01
CA ALA A 575 -58.09 13.17 -24.72
C ALA A 575 -58.31 14.31 -25.73
N VAL A 576 -57.29 15.14 -25.98
CA VAL A 576 -57.33 16.24 -26.98
C VAL A 576 -57.58 15.70 -28.40
N GLN A 577 -57.01 14.54 -28.73
CA GLN A 577 -57.22 13.87 -30.02
C GLN A 577 -58.57 13.15 -30.13
N MET A 578 -59.26 12.89 -29.01
CA MET A 578 -60.64 12.37 -28.98
C MET A 578 -61.68 13.50 -28.97
N SER A 579 -61.34 14.69 -28.45
CA SER A 579 -62.22 15.86 -28.45
C SER A 579 -62.11 16.74 -29.71
N SER A 580 -61.29 16.38 -30.70
CA SER A 580 -61.06 17.21 -31.90
C SER A 580 -62.24 17.30 -32.87
N ASP A 581 -63.31 16.52 -32.65
CA ASP A 581 -64.54 16.51 -33.45
C ASP A 581 -65.79 16.94 -32.64
N ASP A 582 -65.64 17.41 -31.39
CA ASP A 582 -66.76 17.84 -30.52
C ASP A 582 -66.66 19.34 -30.13
N PRO A 583 -67.54 20.21 -30.65
CA PRO A 583 -67.42 21.67 -30.50
C PRO A 583 -67.89 22.24 -29.15
N ASP A 584 -68.52 21.46 -28.27
CA ASP A 584 -69.14 21.98 -27.03
C ASP A 584 -68.18 22.05 -25.81
N LEU A 585 -66.86 21.88 -26.01
CA LEU A 585 -65.86 21.78 -24.92
C LEU A 585 -64.94 23.00 -24.70
N GLU A 586 -65.13 24.13 -25.39
CA GLU A 586 -64.33 25.36 -25.20
C GLU A 586 -64.79 26.26 -24.02
N ALA A 587 -65.07 25.69 -22.85
CA ALA A 587 -65.21 26.48 -21.60
C ALA A 587 -64.96 25.63 -20.33
N PRO A 588 -63.92 25.91 -19.52
CA PRO A 588 -63.84 25.37 -18.17
C PRO A 588 -64.90 26.06 -17.27
N PRO A 589 -65.65 25.32 -16.44
CA PRO A 589 -66.60 25.94 -15.51
C PRO A 589 -65.86 26.77 -14.44
N PRO A 590 -66.49 27.83 -13.90
CA PRO A 590 -65.88 28.64 -12.85
C PRO A 590 -65.58 27.79 -11.61
N TYR A 591 -64.37 27.93 -11.08
CA TYR A 591 -63.89 27.17 -9.93
C TYR A 591 -64.77 27.41 -8.69
N ALA A 592 -65.41 26.36 -8.19
CA ALA A 592 -66.19 26.43 -6.96
C ALA A 592 -65.25 26.47 -5.74
N GLU A 593 -65.39 27.50 -4.90
CA GLU A 593 -64.58 27.68 -3.70
C GLU A 593 -64.78 26.51 -2.71
N VAL A 594 -63.71 25.74 -2.47
CA VAL A 594 -63.66 24.75 -1.38
C VAL A 594 -62.70 25.26 -0.30
N VAL A 595 -63.26 26.02 0.65
CA VAL A 595 -62.54 26.57 1.80
C VAL A 595 -61.94 25.43 2.64
N ARG A 596 -60.62 25.46 2.85
CA ARG A 596 -59.93 24.67 3.88
C ARG A 596 -58.84 25.48 4.59
N ASP A 597 -59.30 26.19 5.62
CA ASP A 597 -58.62 26.55 6.88
C ASP A 597 -57.16 27.04 6.79
N ASP A 598 -56.99 28.36 6.61
CA ASP A 598 -55.70 29.06 6.73
C ASP A 598 -55.25 29.19 8.20
N SER A 599 -54.13 28.55 8.57
CA SER A 599 -53.17 29.18 9.49
C SER A 599 -51.75 28.61 9.37
N ILE A 600 -50.76 29.50 9.58
CA ILE A 600 -49.31 29.21 9.65
C ILE A 600 -48.63 28.82 8.31
N GLU A 601 -48.63 29.72 7.31
CA GLU A 601 -47.56 29.72 6.28
C GLU A 601 -47.26 31.08 5.60
N ASN A 602 -48.19 32.04 5.66
CA ASN A 602 -48.15 33.32 4.93
C ASN A 602 -47.05 34.36 5.32
N GLU A 603 -46.11 34.04 6.22
CA GLU A 603 -44.97 34.92 6.58
C GLU A 603 -43.71 34.62 5.74
N VAL A 604 -43.49 33.35 5.36
CA VAL A 604 -42.26 32.93 4.65
C VAL A 604 -42.30 33.41 3.20
N VAL A 605 -43.42 33.19 2.50
CA VAL A 605 -43.60 33.53 1.08
C VAL A 605 -43.33 35.01 0.82
N ARG A 606 -43.86 35.91 1.66
CA ARG A 606 -43.67 37.37 1.53
C ARG A 606 -42.20 37.79 1.58
N ARG A 607 -41.39 37.16 2.43
CA ARG A 607 -39.95 37.47 2.53
C ARG A 607 -39.17 36.99 1.31
N MET A 608 -39.61 35.90 0.69
CA MET A 608 -38.96 35.33 -0.49
C MET A 608 -39.25 36.15 -1.76
N THR A 609 -40.48 36.63 -1.94
CA THR A 609 -40.83 37.55 -3.04
C THR A 609 -40.06 38.87 -2.95
N ALA A 610 -39.89 39.42 -1.74
CA ALA A 610 -39.19 40.69 -1.52
C ALA A 610 -37.67 40.65 -1.85
N LEU A 611 -37.07 39.46 -1.98
CA LEU A 611 -35.66 39.28 -2.35
C LEU A 611 -35.42 39.14 -3.86
N LEU A 612 -36.48 39.02 -4.67
CA LEU A 612 -36.42 38.77 -6.11
C LEU A 612 -36.92 39.97 -6.94
N SER A 613 -36.91 41.18 -6.37
CA SER A 613 -37.53 42.37 -6.98
C SER A 613 -36.80 43.67 -6.64
N SER A 614 -35.59 43.82 -7.21
CA SER A 614 -34.89 45.09 -7.40
C SER A 614 -34.12 45.00 -8.73
N GLU A 615 -34.59 45.65 -9.80
CA GLU A 615 -34.12 46.97 -10.28
C GLU A 615 -32.70 46.92 -10.86
N HIS A 616 -32.39 47.30 -12.12
CA HIS A 616 -33.12 47.73 -13.35
C HIS A 616 -32.33 47.15 -14.56
N ASP A 617 -32.76 47.06 -15.83
CA ASP A 617 -33.90 47.53 -16.66
C ASP A 617 -34.51 46.31 -17.42
N ALA A 618 -35.67 46.29 -18.12
CA ALA A 618 -36.53 47.22 -18.88
C ALA A 618 -36.35 47.18 -20.43
N HIS A 619 -37.43 47.47 -21.17
CA HIS A 619 -37.76 47.08 -22.57
C HIS A 619 -37.97 45.56 -22.80
N ASP A 620 -39.03 45.08 -23.47
CA ASP A 620 -40.17 45.78 -24.11
C ASP A 620 -41.47 44.96 -23.98
N ASP A 621 -42.58 45.59 -23.59
CA ASP A 621 -43.88 44.92 -23.29
C ASP A 621 -44.81 44.84 -24.51
N LEU A 622 -44.76 43.77 -25.32
CA LEU A 622 -45.87 43.34 -26.19
C LEU A 622 -45.83 41.85 -26.53
N GLU A 623 -46.55 41.02 -25.77
CA GLU A 623 -47.49 39.99 -26.30
C GLU A 623 -48.17 39.26 -25.13
N ASN A 624 -49.45 39.53 -24.93
CA ASN A 624 -50.24 38.98 -23.81
C ASN A 624 -51.12 37.81 -24.29
N GLU A 625 -50.55 36.93 -25.11
CA GLU A 625 -51.20 35.71 -25.60
C GLU A 625 -50.77 34.49 -24.77
N ALA A 626 -51.75 33.70 -24.33
CA ALA A 626 -51.51 32.48 -23.57
C ALA A 626 -51.01 31.35 -24.50
N GLY A 627 -49.71 31.34 -24.77
CA GLY A 627 -49.06 30.31 -25.58
C GLY A 627 -49.36 28.88 -25.08
N PRO A 628 -49.43 27.89 -25.99
CA PRO A 628 -49.90 26.54 -25.67
C PRO A 628 -49.06 25.87 -24.58
N SER A 629 -49.69 25.03 -23.75
CA SER A 629 -49.08 24.54 -22.50
C SER A 629 -47.88 23.60 -22.72
N VAL A 630 -46.67 24.18 -22.79
CA VAL A 630 -45.39 23.46 -22.91
C VAL A 630 -45.09 22.65 -21.64
N SER A 631 -44.61 21.40 -21.78
CA SER A 631 -44.27 20.53 -20.64
C SER A 631 -43.12 21.08 -19.79
N TYR A 632 -42.90 20.54 -18.58
CA TYR A 632 -41.76 20.94 -17.75
C TYR A 632 -40.42 20.66 -18.44
N THR A 633 -40.22 19.45 -18.97
CA THR A 633 -39.01 19.06 -19.71
C THR A 633 -38.77 19.90 -20.95
N GLN A 634 -39.82 20.29 -21.67
CA GLN A 634 -39.69 21.14 -22.86
C GLN A 634 -39.47 22.62 -22.52
N ARG A 635 -40.02 23.12 -21.39
CA ARG A 635 -39.63 24.42 -20.81
C ARG A 635 -38.21 24.41 -20.28
N GLN A 636 -37.74 23.30 -19.70
CA GLN A 636 -36.37 23.13 -19.24
C GLN A 636 -35.39 23.09 -20.43
N ALA A 637 -35.74 22.38 -21.51
CA ALA A 637 -34.98 22.36 -22.75
C ALA A 637 -34.92 23.74 -23.43
N ASP A 638 -36.03 24.50 -23.48
CA ASP A 638 -36.03 25.86 -24.03
C ASP A 638 -35.33 26.88 -23.11
N ALA A 639 -35.41 26.72 -21.78
CA ALA A 639 -34.62 27.50 -20.82
C ALA A 639 -33.11 27.22 -20.96
N MET A 640 -32.70 25.96 -21.10
CA MET A 640 -31.32 25.59 -21.43
C MET A 640 -30.92 26.09 -22.83
N GLY A 641 -31.84 26.07 -23.80
CA GLY A 641 -31.68 26.67 -25.13
C GLY A 641 -31.68 28.21 -25.15
N LYS A 642 -32.06 28.86 -24.05
CA LYS A 642 -31.93 30.31 -23.83
C LYS A 642 -30.63 30.62 -23.08
N LEU A 643 -30.27 29.84 -22.06
CA LEU A 643 -28.95 29.89 -21.40
C LEU A 643 -27.80 29.68 -22.41
N ALA A 644 -27.97 28.75 -23.36
CA ALA A 644 -27.01 28.51 -24.46
C ALA A 644 -26.95 29.65 -25.51
N ARG A 645 -27.83 30.65 -25.43
CA ARG A 645 -27.84 31.86 -26.28
C ARG A 645 -27.26 33.10 -25.58
N ASN A 646 -26.85 33.00 -24.31
CA ASN A 646 -26.07 34.05 -23.66
C ASN A 646 -24.62 33.96 -24.16
N GLN A 647 -24.37 34.60 -25.29
CA GLN A 647 -23.05 34.95 -25.78
C GLN A 647 -22.55 36.17 -25.00
N PHE A 648 -21.38 36.06 -24.39
CA PHE A 648 -20.78 37.10 -23.56
C PHE A 648 -19.64 37.80 -24.33
N GLU A 649 -19.68 39.13 -24.45
CA GLU A 649 -18.65 39.89 -25.16
C GLU A 649 -17.38 40.04 -24.30
N CYS A 650 -16.23 39.64 -24.84
CA CYS A 650 -14.93 39.95 -24.24
C CYS A 650 -14.60 41.43 -24.43
N ILE A 651 -14.42 42.18 -23.33
CA ILE A 651 -14.18 43.64 -23.38
C ILE A 651 -12.93 44.05 -24.17
N ALA A 652 -11.96 43.13 -24.33
CA ALA A 652 -10.69 43.39 -25.00
C ALA A 652 -10.73 43.16 -26.53
N CYS A 653 -11.31 42.06 -27.01
CA CYS A 653 -11.38 41.75 -28.45
C CYS A 653 -12.75 42.01 -29.09
N ARG A 654 -13.81 42.19 -28.28
CA ARG A 654 -15.22 42.34 -28.70
C ARG A 654 -15.79 41.15 -29.48
N GLU A 655 -15.21 39.97 -29.26
CA GLU A 655 -15.76 38.71 -29.76
C GLU A 655 -16.67 38.08 -28.70
N GLU A 656 -17.61 37.27 -29.18
CA GLU A 656 -18.66 36.62 -28.39
C GLU A 656 -18.24 35.21 -27.94
N PHE A 657 -18.15 34.99 -26.64
CA PHE A 657 -17.75 33.72 -26.03
C PHE A 657 -18.89 33.04 -25.28
N ARG A 658 -18.76 31.73 -25.05
CA ARG A 658 -19.66 30.99 -24.15
C ARG A 658 -19.23 31.24 -22.70
N PHE A 659 -20.17 31.05 -21.76
CA PHE A 659 -19.92 31.19 -20.33
C PHE A 659 -18.69 30.43 -19.81
N ALA A 660 -18.40 29.23 -20.35
CA ALA A 660 -17.24 28.43 -19.94
C ALA A 660 -15.88 28.96 -20.45
N ASP A 661 -15.89 29.81 -21.49
CA ASP A 661 -14.69 30.30 -22.18
C ASP A 661 -14.36 31.77 -21.83
N ILE A 662 -15.16 32.39 -20.95
CA ILE A 662 -15.03 33.79 -20.51
C ILE A 662 -14.87 33.87 -18.98
N THR A 663 -14.04 34.79 -18.51
CA THR A 663 -13.74 35.00 -17.09
C THR A 663 -14.13 36.41 -16.65
N HIS A 664 -14.91 36.49 -15.56
CA HIS A 664 -15.32 37.74 -14.92
C HIS A 664 -14.34 38.12 -13.81
N ILE A 665 -13.93 39.40 -13.76
CA ILE A 665 -12.81 39.84 -12.91
C ILE A 665 -13.25 40.33 -11.52
N GLY A 666 -14.55 40.53 -11.27
CA GLY A 666 -15.03 41.02 -9.97
C GLY A 666 -14.75 42.52 -9.70
N CYS A 667 -14.42 43.31 -10.73
CA CYS A 667 -14.36 44.77 -10.61
C CYS A 667 -15.78 45.39 -10.62
N ASP A 668 -15.91 46.64 -10.14
CA ASP A 668 -17.21 47.33 -10.02
C ASP A 668 -17.91 47.58 -11.36
N SER A 669 -17.17 47.51 -12.47
CA SER A 669 -17.69 47.61 -13.84
C SER A 669 -18.04 46.24 -14.45
N HIS A 670 -17.96 45.15 -13.67
CA HIS A 670 -18.29 43.78 -14.06
C HIS A 670 -17.60 43.28 -15.36
N HIS A 671 -16.37 43.72 -15.62
CA HIS A 671 -15.66 43.38 -16.85
C HIS A 671 -15.36 41.88 -17.02
N GLN A 672 -15.47 41.42 -18.26
CA GLN A 672 -15.32 40.03 -18.68
C GLN A 672 -14.31 39.92 -19.82
N TYR A 673 -13.45 38.91 -19.76
CA TYR A 673 -12.36 38.68 -20.72
C TYR A 673 -12.35 37.21 -21.13
N CYS A 674 -12.13 36.92 -22.41
CA CYS A 674 -11.78 35.57 -22.84
C CYS A 674 -10.37 35.20 -22.35
N SER A 675 -10.10 33.90 -22.24
CA SER A 675 -8.87 33.35 -21.66
C SER A 675 -7.58 33.92 -22.28
N SER A 676 -7.53 34.10 -23.60
CA SER A 676 -6.39 34.65 -24.33
C SER A 676 -6.14 36.13 -24.00
N CYS A 677 -7.17 36.96 -24.04
CA CYS A 677 -7.05 38.39 -23.71
C CYS A 677 -6.76 38.63 -22.22
N LEU A 678 -7.31 37.81 -21.33
CA LEU A 678 -7.01 37.90 -19.89
C LEU A 678 -5.55 37.55 -19.61
N LYS A 679 -5.05 36.45 -20.15
CA LYS A 679 -3.65 36.03 -20.08
C LYS A 679 -2.71 37.11 -20.60
N GLN A 680 -3.01 37.72 -21.75
CA GLN A 680 -2.21 38.83 -22.28
C GLN A 680 -2.27 40.07 -21.37
N PHE A 681 -3.44 40.42 -20.84
CA PHE A 681 -3.61 41.53 -19.89
C PHE A 681 -2.76 41.35 -18.62
N ILE A 682 -2.69 40.13 -18.09
CA ILE A 682 -1.85 39.77 -16.93
C ILE A 682 -0.36 39.84 -17.28
N MET A 683 0.06 39.19 -18.37
CA MET A 683 1.49 39.05 -18.73
C MET A 683 2.11 40.32 -19.32
N ASN A 684 1.32 41.31 -19.77
CA ASN A 684 1.85 42.57 -20.32
C ASN A 684 2.84 43.28 -19.37
N GLY A 685 2.59 43.28 -18.05
CA GLY A 685 3.50 43.89 -17.06
C GLY A 685 4.83 43.15 -16.92
N VAL A 686 4.80 41.81 -17.04
CA VAL A 686 5.98 40.93 -17.00
C VAL A 686 6.81 41.12 -18.28
N VAL A 687 6.17 40.97 -19.45
CA VAL A 687 6.85 41.03 -20.75
C VAL A 687 7.45 42.42 -21.02
N SER A 688 6.75 43.50 -20.64
CA SER A 688 7.27 44.87 -20.78
C SER A 688 8.35 45.26 -19.77
N HIS A 689 8.62 44.41 -18.77
CA HIS A 689 9.50 44.68 -17.63
C HIS A 689 9.10 45.91 -16.79
N ASP A 690 7.90 46.47 -16.98
CA ASP A 690 7.40 47.59 -16.19
C ASP A 690 6.62 47.08 -14.97
N LEU A 691 7.39 46.90 -13.89
CA LEU A 691 6.91 46.47 -12.57
C LEU A 691 5.88 47.43 -11.93
N ALA A 692 5.62 48.62 -12.50
CA ALA A 692 4.52 49.46 -12.05
C ALA A 692 3.15 48.76 -12.23
N TYR A 693 2.99 47.93 -13.27
CA TYR A 693 1.73 47.25 -13.60
C TYR A 693 1.46 45.95 -12.81
N LEU A 694 2.36 45.55 -11.90
CA LEU A 694 2.17 44.37 -11.03
C LEU A 694 1.70 44.77 -9.62
N PRO A 695 0.69 44.10 -9.01
CA PRO A 695 -0.22 43.16 -9.64
C PRO A 695 -1.15 43.88 -10.65
N PRO A 696 -1.63 43.17 -11.69
CA PRO A 696 -2.51 43.75 -12.71
C PRO A 696 -3.83 44.24 -12.10
N ARG A 697 -4.34 45.38 -12.59
CA ARG A 697 -5.51 46.07 -12.03
C ARG A 697 -6.60 46.36 -13.06
N CYS A 698 -7.79 45.79 -12.88
CA CYS A 698 -8.97 46.10 -13.67
C CYS A 698 -9.85 47.15 -12.95
N CYS A 699 -10.14 48.28 -13.59
CA CYS A 699 -10.81 49.45 -12.98
C CYS A 699 -10.15 49.92 -11.65
N GLY A 700 -8.83 49.76 -11.53
CA GLY A 700 -8.08 50.11 -10.33
C GLY A 700 -8.06 49.05 -9.21
N LYS A 701 -9.00 48.10 -9.20
CA LYS A 701 -8.99 46.91 -8.33
C LYS A 701 -7.99 45.86 -8.83
N GLU A 702 -7.27 45.23 -7.92
CA GLU A 702 -6.31 44.17 -8.23
C GLU A 702 -7.04 42.89 -8.69
N VAL A 703 -6.51 42.23 -9.72
CA VAL A 703 -7.01 40.91 -10.14
C VAL A 703 -6.63 39.88 -9.07
N SER A 704 -7.60 39.06 -8.64
CA SER A 704 -7.36 38.09 -7.57
C SER A 704 -6.36 37.00 -7.98
N ARG A 705 -5.53 36.56 -7.04
CA ARG A 705 -4.48 35.54 -7.29
C ARG A 705 -5.05 34.21 -7.81
N SER A 706 -6.28 33.85 -7.43
CA SER A 706 -6.97 32.67 -7.94
C SER A 706 -7.30 32.75 -9.43
N ILE A 707 -7.69 33.92 -9.95
CA ILE A 707 -7.91 34.14 -11.39
C ILE A 707 -6.58 34.05 -12.16
N ILE A 708 -5.49 34.58 -11.59
CA ILE A 708 -4.15 34.51 -12.20
C ILE A 708 -3.66 33.05 -12.27
N LEU A 709 -3.77 32.31 -11.15
CA LEU A 709 -3.41 30.89 -11.06
C LEU A 709 -4.22 29.99 -12.00
N GLY A 710 -5.48 30.34 -12.29
CA GLY A 710 -6.33 29.61 -13.23
C GLY A 710 -6.11 29.94 -14.72
N CYS A 711 -5.27 30.94 -15.05
CA CYS A 711 -5.17 31.51 -16.40
C CYS A 711 -3.77 31.36 -17.04
N LEU A 712 -2.71 31.29 -16.25
CA LEU A 712 -1.32 31.15 -16.73
C LEU A 712 -0.87 29.69 -16.83
N THR A 713 0.12 29.40 -17.68
CA THR A 713 0.86 28.12 -17.62
C THR A 713 1.83 28.10 -16.44
N ALA A 714 2.39 26.93 -16.11
CA ALA A 714 3.39 26.81 -15.04
C ALA A 714 4.64 27.68 -15.28
N GLU A 715 5.10 27.76 -16.52
CA GLU A 715 6.24 28.58 -16.97
C GLU A 715 5.93 30.10 -16.85
N GLU A 716 4.75 30.51 -17.32
CA GLU A 716 4.30 31.91 -17.23
C GLU A 716 4.01 32.36 -15.79
N LEU A 717 3.59 31.42 -14.93
CA LEU A 717 3.40 31.64 -13.50
C LEU A 717 4.73 31.78 -12.76
N GLU A 718 5.77 31.06 -13.20
CA GLU A 718 7.15 31.24 -12.69
C GLU A 718 7.68 32.63 -13.07
N ASP A 719 7.56 33.04 -14.35
CA ASP A 719 7.89 34.40 -14.82
C ASP A 719 7.13 35.50 -14.06
N PHE A 720 5.82 35.33 -13.86
CA PHE A 720 5.00 36.27 -13.08
C PHE A 720 5.47 36.36 -11.62
N THR A 721 5.78 35.23 -11.00
CA THR A 721 6.27 35.18 -9.60
C THR A 721 7.66 35.80 -9.47
N ASN A 722 8.54 35.57 -10.45
CA ASN A 722 9.86 36.20 -10.51
C ASN A 722 9.74 37.74 -10.60
N ALA A 723 8.81 38.25 -11.40
CA ALA A 723 8.54 39.69 -11.49
C ALA A 723 7.89 40.28 -10.22
N GLU A 724 7.04 39.53 -9.51
CA GLU A 724 6.57 39.94 -8.16
C GLU A 724 7.74 40.07 -7.18
N ILE A 725 8.67 39.11 -7.18
CA ILE A 725 9.88 39.14 -6.32
C ILE A 725 10.81 40.30 -6.70
N GLU A 726 11.00 40.57 -8.00
CA GLU A 726 11.83 41.68 -8.47
C GLU A 726 11.23 43.05 -8.13
N LYS A 727 9.89 43.15 -8.02
CA LYS A 727 9.22 44.35 -7.52
C LYS A 727 9.42 44.55 -6.01
N GLN A 728 9.38 43.46 -5.24
CA GLN A 728 9.52 43.50 -3.78
C GLN A 728 10.97 43.73 -3.31
N THR A 729 11.96 43.46 -4.17
CA THR A 729 13.39 43.56 -3.83
C THR A 729 13.87 45.03 -3.78
N PRO A 730 14.33 45.55 -2.62
CA PRO A 730 14.62 46.98 -2.44
C PRO A 730 16.00 47.43 -2.96
N VAL A 731 16.88 46.52 -3.37
CA VAL A 731 18.22 46.82 -3.88
C VAL A 731 18.40 46.20 -5.27
N LYS A 732 18.41 47.05 -6.30
CA LYS A 732 18.49 46.63 -7.71
C LYS A 732 19.89 46.87 -8.28
N THR A 733 20.74 45.85 -8.22
CA THR A 733 22.03 45.80 -8.93
C THR A 733 21.93 44.90 -10.17
N TYR A 734 21.47 45.47 -11.29
CA TYR A 734 21.50 44.79 -12.58
C TYR A 734 22.95 44.64 -13.05
N TYR A 735 23.41 43.40 -13.21
CA TYR A 735 24.63 43.09 -13.96
C TYR A 735 24.30 43.08 -15.46
N ALA A 736 25.14 43.73 -16.26
CA ALA A 736 25.01 43.69 -17.72
C ALA A 736 25.67 42.43 -18.31
N ASP A 737 24.98 41.83 -19.28
CA ASP A 737 25.44 40.91 -20.33
C ASP A 737 26.14 39.59 -19.95
N VAL A 738 25.43 38.48 -20.20
CA VAL A 738 25.96 37.36 -21.01
C VAL A 738 24.90 36.97 -22.04
N VAL A 739 25.31 36.80 -23.30
CA VAL A 739 24.43 36.56 -24.47
C VAL A 739 24.12 35.06 -24.66
N PRO A 740 22.92 34.65 -25.12
CA PRO A 740 22.57 33.23 -25.36
C PRO A 740 23.39 32.56 -26.46
N SER A 741 23.70 31.28 -26.29
CA SER A 741 24.59 30.51 -27.17
C SER A 741 23.85 29.70 -28.27
N SER A 742 23.27 30.36 -29.28
CA SER A 742 22.77 29.66 -30.48
C SER A 742 22.58 30.53 -31.74
N ALA A 743 23.65 30.76 -32.51
CA ALA A 743 23.56 31.18 -33.92
C ALA A 743 24.84 30.80 -34.70
N THR A 744 24.72 30.40 -35.97
CA THR A 744 25.83 29.97 -36.83
C THR A 744 26.10 30.98 -37.96
N ASN A 745 27.39 31.16 -38.32
CA ASN A 745 27.90 32.03 -39.40
C ASN A 745 27.72 33.54 -39.09
N VAL A 746 28.56 34.49 -39.53
CA VAL A 746 29.41 34.63 -40.73
C VAL A 746 30.76 35.32 -40.37
N VAL A 747 31.74 35.31 -41.27
CA VAL A 747 33.10 35.87 -41.11
C VAL A 747 33.20 37.33 -41.62
N GLN A 748 33.90 38.23 -40.91
CA GLN A 748 35.01 39.09 -41.42
C GLN A 748 35.30 40.41 -40.63
N ASN A 749 36.60 40.71 -40.46
CA ASN A 749 37.30 42.00 -40.40
C ASN A 749 37.02 43.05 -39.26
N GLY A 750 38.11 43.61 -38.70
CA GLY A 750 38.15 44.92 -37.99
C GLY A 750 38.79 46.02 -38.87
N PRO A 751 39.58 47.01 -38.36
CA PRO A 751 39.92 47.29 -36.95
C PRO A 751 40.06 48.81 -36.54
N SER A 752 40.13 49.08 -35.22
CA SER A 752 40.95 50.18 -34.61
C SER A 752 40.49 51.67 -34.83
N PRO A 753 41.21 52.73 -34.33
CA PRO A 753 40.73 53.48 -33.14
C PRO A 753 40.84 55.04 -33.26
N GLU A 754 41.18 55.74 -32.15
CA GLU A 754 41.51 57.18 -31.98
C GLU A 754 40.34 58.20 -31.85
N ASP A 755 40.40 59.28 -31.04
CA ASP A 755 41.05 59.53 -29.72
C ASP A 755 40.53 60.85 -29.06
N ALA A 756 40.88 61.11 -27.78
CA ALA A 756 40.91 62.41 -27.06
C ALA A 756 39.58 63.21 -26.86
N HIS A 757 39.41 64.17 -25.91
CA HIS A 757 39.95 64.51 -24.57
C HIS A 757 38.94 65.53 -23.91
N VAL A 758 38.98 65.93 -22.62
CA VAL A 758 39.73 67.09 -22.06
C VAL A 758 39.25 67.43 -20.61
N LEU A 759 40.17 67.46 -19.62
CA LEU A 759 40.24 68.30 -18.35
C LEU A 759 39.05 68.37 -17.32
N SER A 760 39.23 68.66 -16.01
CA SER A 760 40.41 68.78 -15.12
C SER A 760 40.10 68.92 -13.60
N GLY A 761 40.98 68.38 -12.73
CA GLY A 761 41.27 68.86 -11.35
C GLY A 761 40.43 68.27 -10.19
N LEU A 762 40.93 68.15 -8.95
CA LEU A 762 42.27 68.44 -8.39
C LEU A 762 42.50 67.66 -7.06
N ARG A 763 43.60 66.88 -6.95
CA ARG A 763 44.42 66.50 -5.76
C ARG A 763 43.69 66.24 -4.40
N LYS A 764 43.98 65.17 -3.64
CA LYS A 764 45.24 64.42 -3.37
C LYS A 764 44.88 63.19 -2.48
N THR A 765 45.66 62.13 -2.18
CA THR A 765 47.06 61.70 -2.42
C THR A 765 47.15 60.15 -2.40
N SER A 766 48.28 59.57 -2.84
CA SER A 766 48.97 58.33 -2.40
C SER A 766 48.24 57.20 -1.62
N SER A 767 48.43 55.91 -1.94
CA SER A 767 49.28 55.31 -3.00
C SER A 767 49.09 53.78 -3.15
N ASP A 768 49.34 53.31 -4.37
CA ASP A 768 49.94 52.01 -4.76
C ASP A 768 49.20 50.67 -4.49
N VAL A 769 48.27 50.39 -5.39
CA VAL A 769 48.05 49.07 -6.06
C VAL A 769 49.18 48.98 -7.15
N PRO A 770 49.80 47.83 -7.57
CA PRO A 770 49.02 46.74 -8.18
C PRO A 770 49.60 45.30 -8.36
N SER A 771 48.65 44.36 -8.53
CA SER A 771 48.59 43.29 -9.57
C SER A 771 49.51 42.05 -9.58
N ARG A 772 48.89 40.94 -10.05
CA ARG A 772 49.46 39.75 -10.76
C ARG A 772 50.37 38.80 -9.93
N SER A 773 50.40 37.48 -10.19
CA SER A 773 49.54 36.61 -11.04
C SER A 773 49.89 35.11 -10.92
N LEU A 774 48.88 34.25 -11.17
CA LEU A 774 49.00 32.86 -11.69
C LEU A 774 49.67 31.78 -10.80
N ILE A 775 49.42 30.52 -11.21
CA ILE A 775 50.08 29.24 -10.82
C ILE A 775 49.79 28.81 -9.36
N GLU A 776 48.98 27.78 -9.05
CA GLU A 776 48.99 26.34 -9.44
C GLU A 776 49.78 25.46 -8.43
N SER A 777 49.45 24.16 -8.36
CA SER A 777 50.08 23.08 -7.57
C SER A 777 49.81 22.95 -6.05
N HIS A 778 48.79 22.12 -5.72
CA HIS A 778 48.87 20.88 -4.91
C HIS A 778 49.47 20.81 -3.47
N LEU A 779 49.01 19.79 -2.73
CA LEU A 779 49.49 19.25 -1.43
C LEU A 779 49.13 20.08 -0.16
N GLN A 780 48.86 19.49 1.03
CA GLN A 780 48.26 18.20 1.43
C GLN A 780 47.96 18.18 2.96
N ILE A 781 47.09 17.26 3.43
CA ILE A 781 47.16 16.55 4.74
C ILE A 781 46.68 17.23 6.07
N PHE A 782 46.08 16.37 6.93
CA PHE A 782 45.74 16.43 8.38
C PHE A 782 44.82 17.51 9.01
N CYS A 783 43.53 17.15 9.09
CA CYS A 783 42.68 17.02 10.31
C CYS A 783 43.24 17.45 11.69
N LEU A 784 42.40 18.14 12.51
CA LEU A 784 42.29 17.91 13.97
C LEU A 784 41.01 18.51 14.62
N GLN A 785 40.37 17.70 15.49
CA GLN A 785 39.56 18.00 16.70
C GLN A 785 38.66 19.25 16.85
N SER A 786 37.37 18.96 17.05
CA SER A 786 36.59 19.16 18.30
C SER A 786 36.84 20.40 19.20
N VAL A 787 35.76 21.15 19.48
CA VAL A 787 35.66 22.10 20.60
C VAL A 787 34.50 21.68 21.52
N SER A 788 34.67 21.84 22.83
CA SER A 788 33.66 21.51 23.85
C SER A 788 33.01 22.75 24.47
N VAL A 789 31.75 22.64 24.88
CA VAL A 789 31.08 23.59 25.79
C VAL A 789 31.07 22.99 27.20
N ALA A 790 31.22 23.83 28.24
CA ALA A 790 31.41 23.39 29.62
C ALA A 790 30.48 24.13 30.59
N LEU A 791 30.15 23.49 31.73
CA LEU A 791 29.69 24.03 33.03
C LEU A 791 29.29 22.84 33.94
N PRO A 792 29.16 22.99 35.28
CA PRO A 792 30.12 23.50 36.26
C PRO A 792 30.56 22.42 37.28
N GLN A 793 31.50 22.75 38.18
CA GLN A 793 32.00 21.82 39.20
C GLN A 793 31.05 21.64 40.40
N CYS A 794 31.03 20.43 40.97
CA CYS A 794 30.82 20.22 42.41
C CYS A 794 31.76 19.10 42.93
N LYS A 795 32.11 19.11 44.22
CA LYS A 795 33.27 18.36 44.76
C LYS A 795 32.85 17.23 45.70
N SER A 796 33.43 16.02 45.55
CA SER A 796 34.37 15.43 46.54
C SER A 796 34.71 13.95 46.29
N ASN A 797 35.99 13.62 46.46
CA ASN A 797 36.59 12.37 46.97
C ASN A 797 35.90 11.00 46.69
N PHE A 798 36.58 10.10 45.98
CA PHE A 798 37.37 9.00 46.57
C PHE A 798 38.36 8.39 45.54
N ALA A 799 39.25 7.48 45.96
CA ALA A 799 40.48 7.13 45.22
C ALA A 799 40.43 5.85 44.36
N ILE A 800 41.41 5.70 43.46
CA ILE A 800 41.60 4.58 42.50
C ILE A 800 42.76 3.68 42.96
N PRO A 801 42.64 2.35 42.81
CA PRO A 801 43.63 1.55 42.06
C PRO A 801 42.94 0.58 41.08
N THR A 802 43.01 0.74 39.75
CA THR A 802 44.06 0.30 38.80
C THR A 802 44.08 -1.21 38.43
N SER A 803 44.21 -1.46 37.12
CA SER A 803 44.61 -2.70 36.41
C SER A 803 43.73 -3.96 36.48
N VAL A 804 43.18 -4.36 35.32
CA VAL A 804 43.40 -5.67 34.66
C VAL A 804 43.51 -5.41 33.15
N SER A 805 44.42 -6.12 32.46
CA SER A 805 44.60 -6.02 30.99
C SER A 805 43.87 -7.15 30.26
N ILE A 806 43.42 -6.90 29.02
CA ILE A 806 42.93 -7.95 28.10
C ILE A 806 43.93 -8.10 26.96
N VAL A 807 44.35 -9.34 26.68
CA VAL A 807 45.25 -9.70 25.57
C VAL A 807 44.41 -10.20 24.40
N VAL A 808 44.83 -9.85 23.18
CA VAL A 808 44.25 -10.33 21.92
C VAL A 808 45.19 -11.36 21.31
N GLU A 809 44.67 -12.51 20.89
CA GLU A 809 45.40 -13.43 20.01
C GLU A 809 44.49 -14.03 18.94
N ARG A 810 45.06 -14.21 17.74
CA ARG A 810 44.49 -14.96 16.61
C ARG A 810 45.42 -16.15 16.34
N ASN A 811 44.91 -17.28 15.84
CA ASN A 811 45.34 -17.85 14.56
C ASN A 811 44.60 -19.15 14.16
N LEU A 812 44.66 -19.46 12.87
CA LEU A 812 44.28 -20.74 12.25
C LEU A 812 45.53 -21.64 12.11
N PRO A 813 45.39 -22.95 11.83
CA PRO A 813 45.52 -23.41 10.43
C PRO A 813 44.55 -24.56 10.02
N ARG A 814 44.77 -25.14 8.83
CA ARG A 814 43.90 -26.12 8.14
C ARG A 814 44.41 -27.58 8.21
N SER A 815 43.51 -28.49 7.80
CA SER A 815 43.68 -29.66 6.88
C SER A 815 44.03 -31.09 7.37
N THR A 816 43.38 -32.03 6.64
CA THR A 816 43.76 -33.42 6.24
C THR A 816 43.56 -34.66 7.14
N VAL A 817 42.46 -35.40 6.85
CA VAL A 817 42.39 -36.83 6.40
C VAL A 817 42.47 -38.02 7.40
N GLU A 818 41.58 -39.01 7.15
CA GLU A 818 41.49 -40.42 7.65
C GLU A 818 41.22 -40.69 9.16
N GLY A 819 40.57 -41.83 9.50
CA GLY A 819 40.50 -42.25 10.92
C GLY A 819 39.43 -43.22 11.51
N VAL A 820 38.52 -43.86 10.75
CA VAL A 820 37.83 -45.15 11.06
C VAL A 820 37.30 -45.49 12.50
N ASN A 821 35.98 -45.72 12.59
CA ASN A 821 35.20 -46.60 13.51
C ASN A 821 34.85 -46.26 14.99
N ASP A 822 33.59 -46.57 15.28
CA ASP A 822 32.89 -46.78 16.56
C ASP A 822 33.59 -47.68 17.61
N SER A 823 33.27 -47.50 18.91
CA SER A 823 32.48 -48.49 19.69
C SER A 823 32.15 -48.14 21.16
N ALA A 824 30.84 -48.15 21.48
CA ALA A 824 30.15 -48.70 22.67
C ALA A 824 30.69 -48.59 24.13
N ALA A 825 29.86 -48.02 25.04
CA ALA A 825 29.35 -48.60 26.31
C ALA A 825 28.48 -47.54 27.05
N ARG A 826 27.18 -47.70 27.39
CA ARG A 826 26.44 -48.68 28.22
C ARG A 826 26.84 -48.78 29.71
N CYS A 827 26.07 -48.12 30.58
CA CYS A 827 25.41 -48.68 31.80
C CYS A 827 24.37 -47.65 32.32
N VAL A 828 23.08 -47.96 32.52
CA VAL A 828 22.40 -48.86 33.52
C VAL A 828 22.05 -48.11 34.82
N THR A 829 20.95 -48.50 35.48
CA THR A 829 20.09 -47.59 36.26
C THR A 829 19.83 -48.00 37.73
N ARG A 830 19.49 -46.97 38.53
CA ARG A 830 18.54 -46.94 39.66
C ARG A 830 18.99 -47.34 41.08
N ASP A 831 18.13 -46.89 42.02
CA ASP A 831 17.96 -47.27 43.44
C ASP A 831 19.10 -46.91 44.43
N THR A 832 18.91 -46.50 45.70
CA THR A 832 17.80 -45.95 46.52
C THR A 832 18.43 -45.15 47.70
N GLY A 833 17.77 -44.35 48.56
CA GLY A 833 16.37 -43.88 48.62
C GLY A 833 16.00 -43.26 50.01
N ASN A 834 14.98 -42.40 50.05
CA ASN A 834 14.22 -41.86 51.22
C ASN A 834 14.92 -41.09 52.39
N SER A 835 14.53 -39.81 52.51
CA SER A 835 13.80 -39.23 53.67
C SER A 835 14.49 -38.29 54.70
N SER A 836 13.62 -37.40 55.24
CA SER A 836 13.73 -36.52 56.42
C SER A 836 14.39 -35.13 56.31
N CYS A 837 13.61 -34.17 56.81
CA CYS A 837 13.78 -32.72 56.96
C CYS A 837 15.02 -32.32 57.82
N ASN A 838 15.48 -31.05 57.91
CA ASN A 838 14.69 -29.82 57.87
C ASN A 838 15.52 -28.51 57.69
N ALA A 839 14.84 -27.48 57.18
CA ALA A 839 15.02 -26.02 57.39
C ALA A 839 16.43 -25.34 57.50
N ALA A 840 16.75 -24.52 56.49
CA ALA A 840 17.12 -23.11 56.67
C ALA A 840 16.82 -22.32 55.38
N ALA A 841 16.36 -21.07 55.45
CA ALA A 841 15.95 -20.29 54.29
C ALA A 841 16.49 -18.84 54.32
N VAL A 842 17.01 -18.36 53.19
CA VAL A 842 17.33 -16.94 52.93
C VAL A 842 16.93 -16.61 51.49
N SER A 843 16.29 -15.44 51.30
CA SER A 843 15.73 -15.00 50.01
C SER A 843 16.77 -14.43 49.05
N TRP A 844 16.63 -14.72 47.76
CA TRP A 844 17.30 -13.97 46.69
C TRP A 844 16.35 -12.91 46.11
N ARG A 845 16.79 -11.64 46.07
CA ARG A 845 16.10 -10.54 45.39
C ARG A 845 16.74 -10.31 44.02
N CYS A 846 16.00 -10.51 42.94
CA CYS A 846 16.43 -10.08 41.60
C CYS A 846 16.24 -8.57 41.45
N VAL A 847 17.31 -7.85 41.10
CA VAL A 847 17.25 -6.43 40.76
C VAL A 847 16.80 -6.28 39.31
N TRP A 848 15.70 -5.55 39.10
CA TRP A 848 15.30 -5.05 37.79
C TRP A 848 15.90 -3.66 37.59
N ILE A 849 16.52 -3.41 36.43
CA ILE A 849 16.86 -2.05 36.00
C ILE A 849 15.78 -1.59 35.02
N VAL A 850 15.07 -0.53 35.40
CA VAL A 850 14.17 0.21 34.53
C VAL A 850 14.93 1.44 34.02
N VAL A 851 14.90 1.66 32.71
CA VAL A 851 15.34 2.93 32.12
C VAL A 851 14.10 3.64 31.60
N CYS A 852 13.68 4.68 32.32
CA CYS A 852 12.74 5.67 31.78
C CYS A 852 13.56 6.67 30.95
N ILE A 853 13.14 6.90 29.71
CA ILE A 853 13.55 8.11 28.98
C ILE A 853 12.52 9.18 29.35
N ALA A 854 12.99 10.25 30.00
CA ALA A 854 12.20 11.46 30.22
C ALA A 854 12.38 12.40 29.03
N SER A 855 11.37 13.22 28.78
CA SER A 855 11.36 14.27 27.76
C SER A 855 12.08 15.53 28.22
N GLU A 856 12.96 16.06 27.39
CA GLU A 856 13.24 17.49 27.19
C GLU A 856 13.69 17.69 25.73
#